data_AF-A0A0A0HGM7-F1
#
_entry.id   AF-A0A0A0HGM7-F1
#
_cell.length_a   1.000
_cell.length_b   1.000
_cell.length_c   1.000
_cell.angle_alpha   90.00
_cell.angle_beta   90.00
_cell.angle_gamma   90.00
#
_symmetry.space_group_name_H-M   'P 1'
#
loop_
_entity.id
_entity.type
_entity.pdbx_description
1 polymer ?
#
loop_
_entity_poly.entity_id
_entity_poly.type
_entity_poly.pdbx_seq_one_letter_code
_entity_poly.pdbx_strand_id
1 'polypeptide(L)'
;MRDDVIPPATTAPYRVVILTLDAHAAGACARVAERMAAEFPGLTLKVHAAAEWGENPTALDAARADIARGDLILISLLFLEDHIRAILPDLRARRDHCDAMIGIIADAQIVKLTRMGTLDMAAPETGARKLIKRLRGTDKPSAESGEKKMKMLRRLPRILKYIPGKAQDLRAWFLVMQYWLGTSDDNIEAMLRFLMSRYGHEARFRALRAPAPQDYPEVGLYHPDLPERITTDLARLPAPQETTGTVGLLVMRSYVLSGDHAHYDAVIRAFEARGLKVIPAFASGLDGRPAVERFFEGRVDTLVSLTGFSLVGGPAYNDSAAAVDVLSRLDVPYVAAHPLEFQTLAQWAGSAGGLGPIETTMLVALPEIDGATNPTVFAGRHGDTACDGCARRCAGDGAKAMAPCPERIEMLAARVARLAHLRRQEVATRRVGIVLFGFPPNAGAAGTAAYLDVFQSLHNMLHAMAARGYDLTPPATVEDLRKAVLEGSARQYGQEANIAAHVSADDIVAGTPWLREIEAQWGAAPGKVQSDGRGVFILGAEFGNVFVGLQPAFGYEGDPMRLLFERGFAPTHAFAQFYLWLKTRFQADVLLHFGMHGALEFMPGKQAGPGPACWPDRLIGDMPNVYLYPSNNPSEASLAKRRTGAVTVTHLTPPLAASGLYKGLAELKDSLKRWREMAGDAPEREELRALIAEQAVTVDMGGARPRHTLAQTAGNRGCADPRRPACAGSSHERRGARRISRDHGRQRCRNTGAGGCHVTARDGDCRAAAGAWRALYPARARRRPDPFGRYPAHGAQYPCFRSVPHAHRIRLPRWRASGGTPAGNPQKPAAFGGPRALGVRQYQIRRRAHGASSGTDGGQTAVRLLWPPLRRGPHPARGAGPPAHRRDDDALRHFPRPASLAGTDVGRGGAGGGRGR
;
A
#
# COMPACT_ATOMS: atom_id res chain seq x y z
N MET A 1 44.22 60.69 2.99
CA MET A 1 43.42 59.86 3.91
C MET A 1 43.59 58.41 3.51
N ARG A 2 43.83 57.51 4.46
CA ARG A 2 43.55 56.08 4.29
C ARG A 2 42.18 55.86 4.92
N ASP A 3 41.25 55.30 4.17
CA ASP A 3 39.98 54.85 4.75
C ASP A 3 40.24 53.48 5.39
N ASP A 4 40.40 53.49 6.71
CA ASP A 4 40.54 52.27 7.50
C ASP A 4 39.20 51.52 7.51
N VAL A 5 39.04 50.59 6.56
CA VAL A 5 37.95 49.61 6.58
C VAL A 5 38.17 48.68 7.76
N ILE A 6 37.56 49.04 8.90
CA ILE A 6 37.50 48.19 10.09
C ILE A 6 36.81 46.88 9.66
N PRO A 7 37.48 45.71 9.75
CA PRO A 7 36.82 44.45 9.46
C PRO A 7 35.68 44.25 10.48
N PRO A 8 34.48 43.81 10.04
CA PRO A 8 33.36 43.64 10.96
C PRO A 8 33.76 42.66 12.06
N ALA A 9 33.58 43.09 13.31
CA ALA A 9 33.93 42.30 14.49
C ALA A 9 33.29 40.91 14.38
N THR A 10 34.11 39.86 14.44
CA THR A 10 33.70 38.46 14.30
C THR A 10 32.70 38.10 15.39
N THR A 11 31.42 38.19 15.05
CA THR A 11 30.34 38.02 16.01
C THR A 11 30.29 36.56 16.43
N ALA A 12 30.16 36.32 17.74
CA ALA A 12 30.15 34.96 18.27
C ALA A 12 29.02 34.14 17.61
N PRO A 13 29.31 32.93 17.10
CA PRO A 13 28.31 32.13 16.40
C PRO A 13 27.28 31.56 17.37
N TYR A 14 26.00 31.87 17.14
CA TYR A 14 24.86 31.38 17.92
C TYR A 14 24.15 30.27 17.15
N ARG A 15 24.00 29.08 17.77
CA ARG A 15 23.57 27.86 17.09
C ARG A 15 22.20 27.41 17.57
N VAL A 16 21.22 27.46 16.68
CA VAL A 16 19.91 26.86 16.88
C VAL A 16 19.86 25.50 16.18
N VAL A 17 19.58 24.46 16.95
CA VAL A 17 19.47 23.08 16.48
C VAL A 17 18.03 22.60 16.68
N ILE A 18 17.41 22.14 15.60
CA ILE A 18 16.07 21.56 15.61
C ILE A 18 16.18 20.09 15.25
N LEU A 19 15.67 19.23 16.12
CA LEU A 19 15.59 17.79 15.94
C LEU A 19 14.12 17.41 15.76
N THR A 20 13.80 16.72 14.67
CA THR A 20 12.44 16.32 14.32
C THR A 20 12.42 14.93 13.70
N LEU A 21 11.24 14.35 13.45
CA LEU A 21 11.12 13.06 12.76
C LEU A 21 11.47 13.19 11.27
N ASP A 22 10.92 14.22 10.62
CA ASP A 22 10.83 14.40 9.17
C ASP A 22 11.24 15.82 8.73
N ALA A 23 11.48 16.02 7.44
CA ALA A 23 12.12 17.24 6.93
C ALA A 23 11.15 18.36 6.48
N HIS A 24 9.83 18.23 6.64
CA HIS A 24 8.85 19.21 6.13
C HIS A 24 9.06 20.64 6.66
N ALA A 25 9.59 20.79 7.88
CA ALA A 25 9.90 22.09 8.50
C ALA A 25 11.26 22.67 8.05
N ALA A 26 12.12 21.89 7.38
CA ALA A 26 13.47 22.31 7.00
C ALA A 26 13.46 23.46 5.98
N GLY A 27 12.53 23.46 5.02
CA GLY A 27 12.38 24.54 4.05
C GLY A 27 12.02 25.88 4.68
N ALA A 28 11.02 25.91 5.57
CA ALA A 28 10.65 27.09 6.34
C ALA A 28 11.81 27.59 7.21
N CYS A 29 12.51 26.68 7.89
CA CYS A 29 13.69 27.03 8.68
C CYS A 29 14.82 27.61 7.81
N ALA A 30 15.09 27.07 6.62
CA ALA A 30 16.12 27.60 5.72
C ALA A 30 15.79 29.03 5.25
N ARG A 31 14.56 29.29 4.82
CA ARG A 31 14.10 30.63 4.43
C ARG A 31 14.17 31.63 5.58
N VAL A 32 13.78 31.22 6.79
CA VAL A 32 13.89 32.08 7.98
C VAL A 32 15.34 32.34 8.38
N ALA A 33 16.22 31.34 8.26
CA ALA A 33 17.66 31.52 8.51
C ALA A 33 18.26 32.57 7.56
N GLU A 34 17.88 32.55 6.29
CA GLU A 34 18.29 33.55 5.29
C GLU A 34 17.75 34.95 5.62
N ARG A 35 16.45 35.10 5.92
CA ARG A 35 15.84 36.37 6.35
C ARG A 35 16.54 36.95 7.59
N MET A 36 16.88 36.10 8.56
CA MET A 36 17.50 36.49 9.81
C MET A 36 19.02 36.72 9.70
N ALA A 37 19.69 36.24 8.65
CA ALA A 37 21.15 36.30 8.53
C ALA A 37 21.72 37.73 8.51
N ALA A 38 21.00 38.68 7.89
CA ALA A 38 21.40 40.08 7.84
C ALA A 38 21.28 40.81 9.19
N GLU A 39 20.26 40.46 9.99
CA GLU A 39 20.04 41.04 11.32
C GLU A 39 20.89 40.37 12.41
N PHE A 40 21.20 39.08 12.25
CA PHE A 40 21.98 38.30 13.20
C PHE A 40 23.21 37.61 12.55
N PRO A 41 24.27 38.37 12.23
CA PRO A 41 25.56 37.79 11.87
C PRO A 41 26.00 36.77 12.94
N GLY A 42 26.41 35.59 12.47
CA GLY A 42 26.79 34.45 13.30
C GLY A 42 25.65 33.51 13.71
N LEU A 43 24.37 33.86 13.48
CA LEU A 43 23.25 32.94 13.70
C LEU A 43 23.30 31.79 12.69
N THR A 44 23.18 30.57 13.19
CA THR A 44 23.03 29.36 12.37
C THR A 44 21.83 28.56 12.84
N LEU A 45 21.02 28.08 11.90
CA LEU A 45 19.84 27.26 12.14
C LEU A 45 19.99 25.95 11.37
N LYS A 46 19.93 24.83 12.09
CA LYS A 46 20.08 23.48 11.52
C LYS A 46 18.89 22.62 11.90
N VAL A 47 18.31 21.94 10.91
CA VAL A 47 17.21 20.98 11.09
C VAL A 47 17.73 19.58 10.77
N HIS A 48 17.57 18.67 11.71
CA HIS A 48 17.97 17.27 11.61
C HIS A 48 16.73 16.38 11.70
N ALA A 49 16.45 15.65 10.62
CA ALA A 49 15.33 14.71 10.53
C ALA A 49 15.80 13.30 10.90
N ALA A 50 15.24 12.72 11.96
CA ALA A 50 15.63 11.41 12.46
C ALA A 50 15.33 10.27 11.47
N ALA A 51 14.37 10.45 10.55
CA ALA A 51 14.10 9.56 9.43
C ALA A 51 15.33 9.28 8.55
N GLU A 52 16.24 10.25 8.38
CA GLU A 52 17.42 10.11 7.51
C GLU A 52 18.46 9.13 8.08
N TRP A 53 18.44 8.86 9.40
CA TRP A 53 19.53 8.14 10.10
C TRP A 53 19.65 6.67 9.75
N GLY A 54 18.55 6.03 9.32
CA GLY A 54 18.54 4.62 8.92
C GLY A 54 19.26 4.36 7.60
N GLU A 55 19.18 5.31 6.66
CA GLU A 55 19.79 5.21 5.33
C GLU A 55 21.11 6.00 5.22
N ASN A 56 21.28 7.06 6.01
CA ASN A 56 22.47 7.89 6.03
C ASN A 56 23.06 8.02 7.45
N PRO A 57 24.03 7.17 7.82
CA PRO A 57 24.72 7.25 9.11
C PRO A 57 25.39 8.61 9.37
N THR A 58 25.86 9.31 8.32
CA THR A 58 26.51 10.62 8.47
C THR A 58 25.53 11.71 8.93
N ALA A 59 24.23 11.56 8.66
CA ALA A 59 23.19 12.47 9.15
C ALA A 59 23.02 12.37 10.68
N LEU A 60 23.18 11.18 11.26
CA LEU A 60 23.18 10.99 12.72
C LEU A 60 24.42 11.63 13.36
N ASP A 61 25.60 11.44 12.77
CA ASP A 61 26.83 12.03 13.30
C ASP A 61 26.85 13.56 13.16
N ALA A 62 26.28 14.11 12.08
CA ALA A 62 26.03 15.55 11.95
C ALA A 62 25.08 16.08 13.03
N ALA A 63 23.97 15.37 13.30
CA ALA A 63 23.02 15.74 14.35
C ALA A 63 23.68 15.73 15.74
N ARG A 64 24.49 14.72 16.06
CA ARG A 64 25.29 14.67 17.30
C ARG A 64 26.27 15.84 17.42
N ALA A 65 27.02 16.10 16.36
CA ALA A 65 28.03 17.17 16.34
C ALA A 65 27.40 18.56 16.52
N ASP A 66 26.23 18.81 15.93
CA ASP A 66 25.49 20.05 16.11
C ASP A 66 24.84 20.15 17.49
N ILE A 67 24.23 19.07 18.01
CA ILE A 67 23.71 19.02 19.38
C ILE A 67 24.81 19.35 20.39
N ALA A 68 26.01 18.78 20.27
CA ALA A 68 27.12 19.06 21.17
C ALA A 68 27.51 20.56 21.25
N ARG A 69 27.18 21.35 20.21
CA ARG A 69 27.46 22.79 20.12
C ARG A 69 26.23 23.68 20.20
N GLY A 70 25.01 23.14 20.19
CA GLY A 70 23.77 23.90 20.05
C GLY A 70 23.50 24.78 21.26
N ASP A 71 23.37 26.09 21.04
CA ASP A 71 23.10 27.09 22.09
C ASP A 71 21.61 27.11 22.45
N LEU A 72 20.75 26.87 21.45
CA LEU A 72 19.33 26.57 21.65
C LEU A 72 18.95 25.29 20.91
N ILE A 73 18.26 24.38 21.60
CA ILE A 73 17.91 23.06 21.04
C ILE A 73 16.41 22.78 21.19
N LEU A 74 15.72 22.66 20.06
CA LEU A 74 14.32 22.25 19.98
C LEU A 74 14.24 20.79 19.53
N ILE A 75 13.44 19.97 20.21
CA ILE A 75 13.17 18.58 19.83
C ILE A 75 11.66 18.38 19.70
N SER A 76 11.22 17.87 18.57
CA SER A 76 9.82 17.51 18.33
C SER A 76 9.65 16.17 17.60
N LEU A 77 8.43 15.61 17.63
CA LEU A 77 7.99 14.42 16.88
C LEU A 77 8.81 13.14 17.09
N LEU A 78 9.74 13.13 18.04
CA LEU A 78 10.63 12.00 18.32
C LEU A 78 9.92 11.00 19.26
N PHE A 79 9.34 9.95 18.67
CA PHE A 79 8.58 8.91 19.37
C PHE A 79 9.15 7.48 19.19
N LEU A 80 10.03 7.26 18.23
CA LEU A 80 10.60 5.94 17.94
C LEU A 80 11.78 5.64 18.87
N GLU A 81 11.71 4.53 19.61
CA GLU A 81 12.69 4.15 20.63
C GLU A 81 14.12 4.10 20.06
N ASP A 82 14.31 3.58 18.85
CA ASP A 82 15.64 3.51 18.22
C ASP A 82 16.21 4.90 17.93
N HIS A 83 15.38 5.85 17.45
CA HIS A 83 15.80 7.24 17.22
C HIS A 83 16.10 7.95 18.55
N ILE A 84 15.25 7.75 19.57
CA ILE A 84 15.47 8.30 20.91
C ILE A 84 16.80 7.77 21.46
N ARG A 85 17.00 6.44 21.45
CA ARG A 85 18.21 5.77 21.94
C ARG A 85 19.48 6.24 21.23
N ALA A 86 19.41 6.56 19.94
CA ALA A 86 20.55 6.99 19.14
C ALA A 86 21.12 8.37 19.56
N ILE A 87 20.29 9.25 20.13
CA ILE A 87 20.59 10.68 20.34
C ILE A 87 20.39 11.18 21.79
N LEU A 88 19.69 10.40 22.62
CA LEU A 88 19.42 10.74 24.02
C LEU A 88 20.69 10.93 24.89
N PRO A 89 21.81 10.21 24.68
CA PRO A 89 23.06 10.49 25.40
C PRO A 89 23.59 11.89 25.11
N ASP A 90 23.62 12.30 23.84
CA ASP A 90 24.12 13.60 23.38
C ASP A 90 23.24 14.75 23.89
N LEU A 91 21.90 14.58 23.83
CA LEU A 91 20.95 15.52 24.41
C LEU A 91 21.14 15.69 25.93
N ARG A 92 21.35 14.58 26.67
CA ARG A 92 21.64 14.64 28.12
C ARG A 92 22.95 15.36 28.41
N ALA A 93 24.00 15.08 27.64
CA ALA A 93 25.30 15.72 27.80
C ALA A 93 25.24 17.23 27.52
N ARG A 94 24.51 17.66 26.49
CA ARG A 94 24.40 19.10 26.18
C ARG A 94 23.44 19.86 27.09
N ARG A 95 22.37 19.22 27.57
CA ARG A 95 21.22 19.85 28.27
C ARG A 95 21.60 21.00 29.19
N ASP A 96 22.59 20.80 30.06
CA ASP A 96 22.91 21.76 31.10
C ASP A 96 23.86 22.89 30.66
N HIS A 97 24.41 22.79 29.44
CA HIS A 97 25.35 23.71 28.81
C HIS A 97 24.76 24.50 27.62
N CYS A 98 23.45 24.42 27.38
CA CYS A 98 22.73 25.27 26.43
C CYS A 98 21.78 26.26 27.15
N ASP A 99 21.42 27.34 26.46
CA ASP A 99 20.53 28.41 26.96
C ASP A 99 19.11 27.87 27.20
N ALA A 100 18.63 27.05 26.26
CA ALA A 100 17.38 26.32 26.40
C ALA A 100 17.40 24.99 25.63
N MET A 101 16.87 23.95 26.26
CA MET A 101 16.49 22.69 25.63
C MET A 101 14.98 22.54 25.71
N ILE A 102 14.30 22.34 24.58
CA ILE A 102 12.85 22.38 24.47
C ILE A 102 12.34 21.09 23.85
N GLY A 103 11.78 20.18 24.66
CA GLY A 103 11.08 18.99 24.16
C GLY A 103 9.58 19.25 24.04
N ILE A 104 9.03 19.19 22.82
CA ILE A 104 7.60 19.40 22.54
C ILE A 104 7.05 18.31 21.62
N ILE A 105 5.83 17.81 21.85
CA ILE A 105 5.19 16.81 20.97
C ILE A 105 6.14 15.61 20.69
N ALA A 106 6.75 15.07 21.73
CA ALA A 106 7.76 14.00 21.67
C ALA A 106 7.56 13.03 22.85
N ASP A 107 8.32 11.94 22.89
CA ASP A 107 8.29 10.99 24.01
C ASP A 107 8.56 11.65 25.38
N ALA A 108 8.02 11.05 26.44
CA ALA A 108 8.18 11.51 27.82
C ALA A 108 9.64 11.65 28.27
N GLN A 109 10.56 10.81 27.77
CA GLN A 109 12.00 10.94 28.04
C GLN A 109 12.58 12.24 27.47
N ILE A 110 12.17 12.63 26.27
CA ILE A 110 12.58 13.86 25.58
C ILE A 110 11.93 15.08 26.25
N VAL A 111 10.62 15.04 26.50
CA VAL A 111 9.90 16.14 27.18
C VAL A 111 10.49 16.41 28.57
N LYS A 112 10.93 15.37 29.30
CA LYS A 112 11.59 15.51 30.60
C LYS A 112 12.93 16.26 30.53
N LEU A 113 13.65 16.23 29.41
CA LEU A 113 14.89 17.00 29.25
C LEU A 113 14.66 18.51 29.15
N THR A 114 13.42 18.97 28.92
CA THR A 114 13.11 20.39 28.79
C THR A 114 13.66 21.23 29.95
N ARG A 115 14.45 22.24 29.61
CA ARG A 115 15.02 23.27 30.49
C ARG A 115 14.96 24.61 29.78
N MET A 116 14.20 25.57 30.31
CA MET A 116 14.13 26.93 29.77
C MET A 116 13.91 27.95 30.90
N GLY A 117 14.91 28.80 31.14
CA GLY A 117 14.91 29.74 32.27
C GLY A 117 14.68 29.02 33.60
N THR A 118 13.57 29.32 34.27
CA THR A 118 13.21 28.75 35.58
C THR A 118 12.37 27.48 35.51
N LEU A 119 11.99 27.03 34.30
CA LEU A 119 11.31 25.76 34.06
C LEU A 119 12.34 24.65 33.86
N ASP A 120 12.34 23.69 34.77
CA ASP A 120 13.02 22.40 34.62
C ASP A 120 11.96 21.29 34.69
N MET A 121 11.87 20.45 33.66
CA MET A 121 10.89 19.37 33.61
C MET A 121 11.36 18.06 34.28
N ALA A 122 12.66 17.91 34.54
CA ALA A 122 13.27 16.79 35.26
C ALA A 122 13.24 16.98 36.79
N ALA A 123 13.20 18.23 37.26
CA ALA A 123 13.08 18.58 38.67
C ALA A 123 11.79 18.04 39.32
N PRO A 124 11.83 17.70 40.64
CA PRO A 124 10.67 17.15 41.36
C PRO A 124 9.47 18.11 41.37
N GLU A 125 8.26 17.56 41.41
CA GLU A 125 7.03 18.33 41.22
C GLU A 125 6.79 19.38 42.32
N THR A 126 6.82 20.65 41.92
CA THR A 126 6.33 21.77 42.74
C THR A 126 4.80 21.84 42.74
N GLY A 127 4.22 22.44 43.78
CA GLY A 127 2.75 22.51 43.97
C GLY A 127 1.97 23.12 42.79
N ALA A 128 2.57 24.05 42.04
CA ALA A 128 1.99 24.63 40.83
C ALA A 128 1.73 23.57 39.73
N ARG A 129 2.62 22.56 39.58
CA ARG A 129 2.47 21.48 38.59
C ARG A 129 1.29 20.57 38.93
N LYS A 130 1.04 20.32 40.23
CA LYS A 130 -0.17 19.61 40.72
C LYS A 130 -1.46 20.37 40.41
N LEU A 131 -1.46 21.70 40.50
CA LEU A 131 -2.62 22.54 40.14
C LEU A 131 -2.93 22.45 38.64
N ILE A 132 -1.91 22.51 37.79
CA ILE A 132 -2.06 22.35 36.33
C ILE A 132 -2.51 20.93 35.97
N LYS A 133 -2.04 19.90 36.70
CA LYS A 133 -2.52 18.52 36.50
C LYS A 133 -4.00 18.37 36.88
N ARG A 134 -4.48 19.05 37.94
CA ARG A 134 -5.92 19.13 38.27
C ARG A 134 -6.72 19.86 37.18
N LEU A 135 -6.17 20.91 36.56
CA LEU A 135 -6.80 21.65 35.46
C LEU A 135 -6.82 20.88 34.12
N ARG A 136 -5.96 19.87 33.93
CA ARG A 136 -5.89 19.04 32.71
C ARG A 136 -6.88 17.86 32.68
N GLY A 137 -7.56 17.56 33.78
CA GLY A 137 -8.41 16.35 33.90
C GLY A 137 -7.60 15.07 34.16
N THR A 138 -8.28 13.99 34.54
CA THR A 138 -7.64 12.74 35.00
C THR A 138 -7.17 11.85 33.85
N ASP A 139 -5.95 11.31 34.00
CA ASP A 139 -5.28 10.39 33.08
C ASP A 139 -6.00 9.01 32.93
N LYS A 140 -7.13 8.96 32.21
CA LYS A 140 -7.64 7.70 31.62
C LYS A 140 -7.47 7.75 30.10
N PRO A 141 -6.99 6.66 29.45
CA PRO A 141 -6.95 6.58 28.00
C PRO A 141 -8.39 6.47 27.47
N SER A 142 -8.94 7.60 27.08
CA SER A 142 -10.24 7.72 26.45
C SER A 142 -10.10 8.52 25.16
N ALA A 143 -10.98 8.23 24.20
CA ALA A 143 -11.03 8.84 22.88
C ALA A 143 -11.56 10.30 22.92
N GLU A 144 -11.06 11.11 23.85
CA GLU A 144 -11.30 12.55 23.82
C GLU A 144 -10.53 13.19 22.65
N SER A 145 -11.29 13.81 21.75
CA SER A 145 -10.82 14.35 20.47
C SER A 145 -9.59 15.24 20.61
N GLY A 146 -8.69 15.16 19.62
CA GLY A 146 -7.52 16.03 19.53
C GLY A 146 -7.89 17.51 19.61
N GLU A 147 -9.03 17.88 19.03
CA GLU A 147 -9.62 19.23 19.09
C GLU A 147 -9.76 19.76 20.54
N LYS A 148 -10.29 18.97 21.49
CA LYS A 148 -10.42 19.38 22.89
C LYS A 148 -9.05 19.66 23.53
N LYS A 149 -8.07 18.77 23.27
CA LYS A 149 -6.70 18.90 23.77
C LYS A 149 -6.00 20.11 23.16
N MET A 150 -6.23 20.41 21.87
CA MET A 150 -5.69 21.58 21.20
C MET A 150 -6.33 22.90 21.67
N LYS A 151 -7.66 22.90 21.86
CA LYS A 151 -8.42 24.02 22.42
C LYS A 151 -7.98 24.34 23.86
N MET A 152 -7.64 23.33 24.65
CA MET A 152 -6.98 23.50 25.95
C MET A 152 -5.56 24.08 25.80
N LEU A 153 -4.77 23.59 24.84
CA LEU A 153 -3.41 24.08 24.56
C LEU A 153 -3.36 25.54 24.09
N ARG A 154 -4.40 26.02 23.39
CA ARG A 154 -4.57 27.45 23.02
C ARG A 154 -5.05 28.32 24.19
N ARG A 155 -5.87 27.78 25.11
CA ARG A 155 -6.40 28.51 26.27
C ARG A 155 -5.40 28.65 27.41
N LEU A 156 -4.60 27.63 27.69
CA LEU A 156 -3.63 27.60 28.80
C LEU A 156 -2.67 28.82 28.80
N PRO A 157 -2.02 29.21 27.68
CA PRO A 157 -1.13 30.39 27.65
C PRO A 157 -1.82 31.74 27.87
N ARG A 158 -3.12 31.84 27.58
CA ARG A 158 -3.91 33.05 27.85
C ARG A 158 -4.19 33.20 29.35
N ILE A 159 -4.47 32.09 30.04
CA ILE A 159 -4.68 32.04 31.50
C ILE A 159 -3.34 32.29 32.22
N LEU A 160 -2.27 31.60 31.83
CA LEU A 160 -0.95 31.73 32.45
C LEU A 160 -0.32 33.13 32.25
N LYS A 161 -0.81 33.95 31.32
CA LYS A 161 -0.29 35.32 31.04
C LYS A 161 -0.19 36.17 32.31
N TYR A 162 -1.13 36.02 33.23
CA TYR A 162 -1.26 36.86 34.43
C TYR A 162 -0.50 36.32 35.66
N ILE A 163 0.15 35.15 35.57
CA ILE A 163 0.83 34.51 36.70
C ILE A 163 2.35 34.74 36.58
N PRO A 164 3.00 35.45 37.51
CA PRO A 164 4.44 35.73 37.44
C PRO A 164 5.32 34.51 37.77
N GLY A 165 6.64 34.65 37.58
CA GLY A 165 7.63 33.61 37.90
C GLY A 165 7.56 32.39 36.98
N LYS A 166 7.78 31.19 37.55
CA LYS A 166 7.89 29.90 36.82
C LYS A 166 6.73 29.59 35.85
N ALA A 167 5.55 30.17 36.09
CA ALA A 167 4.41 30.02 35.20
C ALA A 167 4.62 30.67 33.81
N GLN A 168 5.45 31.70 33.70
CA GLN A 168 5.75 32.35 32.42
C GLN A 168 6.67 31.50 31.53
N ASP A 169 7.59 30.72 32.10
CA ASP A 169 8.41 29.80 31.32
C ASP A 169 7.60 28.57 30.87
N LEU A 170 6.68 28.08 31.70
CA LEU A 170 5.70 27.08 31.24
C LEU A 170 4.76 27.62 30.16
N ARG A 171 4.34 28.89 30.26
CA ARG A 171 3.61 29.58 29.20
C ARG A 171 4.44 29.69 27.92
N ALA A 172 5.74 30.02 28.03
CA ALA A 172 6.65 30.07 26.91
C ALA A 172 6.77 28.71 26.21
N TRP A 173 6.90 27.61 26.97
CA TRP A 173 6.90 26.25 26.42
C TRP A 173 5.63 25.96 25.59
N PHE A 174 4.44 26.31 26.10
CA PHE A 174 3.20 26.18 25.32
C PHE A 174 3.09 27.13 24.13
N LEU A 175 3.68 28.34 24.18
CA LEU A 175 3.73 29.24 23.02
C LEU A 175 4.65 28.68 21.93
N VAL A 176 5.80 28.09 22.30
CA VAL A 176 6.68 27.38 21.37
C VAL A 176 5.95 26.22 20.68
N MET A 177 5.13 25.47 21.42
CA MET A 177 4.24 24.46 20.80
C MET A 177 3.27 25.08 19.78
N GLN A 178 2.71 26.26 20.04
CA GLN A 178 1.77 26.92 19.13
C GLN A 178 2.47 27.43 17.86
N TYR A 179 3.63 28.10 17.98
CA TYR A 179 4.42 28.48 16.80
C TYR A 179 4.82 27.23 15.98
N TRP A 180 5.30 26.18 16.65
CA TRP A 180 5.74 24.95 15.98
C TRP A 180 4.60 24.23 15.25
N LEU A 181 3.40 24.17 15.84
CA LEU A 181 2.18 23.66 15.20
C LEU A 181 1.67 24.57 14.06
N GLY A 182 2.13 25.81 14.00
CA GLY A 182 1.94 26.70 12.87
C GLY A 182 2.92 26.40 11.73
N THR A 183 4.20 26.16 12.04
CA THR A 183 5.28 25.74 11.10
C THR A 183 5.56 26.66 9.90
N SER A 184 4.77 27.72 9.69
CA SER A 184 4.99 28.75 8.68
C SER A 184 6.21 29.61 8.97
N ASP A 185 6.79 30.21 7.93
CA ASP A 185 7.97 31.09 8.04
C ASP A 185 7.79 32.15 9.14
N ASP A 186 6.65 32.84 9.15
CA ASP A 186 6.32 33.85 10.15
C ASP A 186 6.30 33.30 11.58
N ASN A 187 5.74 32.10 11.77
CA ASN A 187 5.69 31.46 13.08
C ASN A 187 7.06 30.93 13.51
N ILE A 188 7.87 30.39 12.59
CA ILE A 188 9.24 29.96 12.88
C ILE A 188 10.12 31.17 13.22
N GLU A 189 10.05 32.26 12.46
CA GLU A 189 10.79 33.50 12.76
C GLU A 189 10.36 34.09 14.10
N ALA A 190 9.04 34.20 14.35
CA ALA A 190 8.51 34.67 15.62
C ALA A 190 8.93 33.77 16.80
N MET A 191 8.96 32.45 16.61
CA MET A 191 9.45 31.50 17.62
C MET A 191 10.92 31.72 17.95
N LEU A 192 11.78 31.90 16.93
CA LEU A 192 13.21 32.13 17.10
C LEU A 192 13.45 33.47 17.80
N ARG A 193 12.84 34.56 17.33
CA ARG A 193 12.89 35.88 18.00
C ARG A 193 12.40 35.80 19.44
N PHE A 194 11.32 35.07 19.71
CA PHE A 194 10.76 34.89 21.06
C PHE A 194 11.72 34.15 21.99
N LEU A 195 12.30 33.05 21.51
CA LEU A 195 13.22 32.21 22.24
C LEU A 195 14.57 32.91 22.49
N MET A 196 15.15 33.54 21.47
CA MET A 196 16.41 34.30 21.57
C MET A 196 16.25 35.49 22.53
N SER A 197 15.17 36.27 22.41
CA SER A 197 14.87 37.40 23.32
C SER A 197 14.84 36.98 24.79
N ARG A 198 14.19 35.84 25.06
CA ARG A 198 13.90 35.38 26.41
C ARG A 198 15.03 34.59 27.04
N TYR A 199 15.66 33.68 26.30
CA TYR A 199 16.60 32.69 26.83
C TYR A 199 18.04 32.87 26.34
N GLY A 200 18.25 33.46 25.16
CA GLY A 200 19.58 33.61 24.57
C GLY A 200 20.55 34.40 25.47
N HIS A 201 21.79 33.94 25.56
CA HIS A 201 22.81 34.58 26.41
C HIS A 201 23.31 35.92 25.87
N GLU A 202 23.25 36.18 24.56
CA GLU A 202 23.74 37.44 23.99
C GLU A 202 22.87 38.65 24.35
N ALA A 203 23.52 39.73 24.79
CA ALA A 203 22.84 40.97 25.18
C ALA A 203 22.01 41.58 24.04
N ARG A 204 22.47 41.47 22.77
CA ARG A 204 21.75 41.99 21.58
C ARG A 204 20.35 41.41 21.42
N PHE A 205 20.09 40.21 21.91
CA PHE A 205 18.77 39.59 21.78
C PHE A 205 17.72 40.20 22.70
N ARG A 206 18.09 40.89 23.79
CA ARG A 206 17.13 41.43 24.78
C ARG A 206 16.19 42.50 24.22
N ALA A 207 16.57 43.15 23.13
CA ALA A 207 15.72 44.12 22.43
C ALA A 207 14.68 43.47 21.48
N LEU A 208 14.81 42.18 21.20
CA LEU A 208 13.98 41.50 20.20
C LEU A 208 12.53 41.39 20.64
N ARG A 209 11.65 41.80 19.72
CA ARG A 209 10.20 41.63 19.82
C ARG A 209 9.79 40.46 18.93
N ALA A 210 8.90 39.63 19.44
CA ALA A 210 8.26 38.56 18.68
C ALA A 210 6.75 38.81 18.65
N PRO A 211 6.10 38.77 17.46
CA PRO A 211 4.65 38.76 17.38
C PRO A 211 4.10 37.45 17.99
N ALA A 212 2.84 37.47 18.44
CA ALA A 212 2.20 36.26 18.96
C ALA A 212 2.03 35.19 17.85
N PRO A 213 1.88 33.89 18.19
CA PRO A 213 1.67 32.85 17.18
C PRO A 213 0.47 33.16 16.28
N GLN A 214 0.66 33.06 14.96
CA GLN A 214 -0.44 33.11 13.99
C GLN A 214 -1.26 31.82 14.09
N ASP A 215 -2.58 31.98 14.19
CA ASP A 215 -3.52 30.88 14.45
C ASP A 215 -4.18 30.43 13.13
N TYR A 216 -3.80 29.25 12.62
CA TYR A 216 -4.38 28.66 11.41
C TYR A 216 -5.55 27.73 11.74
N PRO A 217 -6.51 27.53 10.80
CA PRO A 217 -7.61 26.59 11.00
C PRO A 217 -7.08 25.17 11.23
N GLU A 218 -7.79 24.40 12.06
CA GLU A 218 -7.50 22.98 12.29
C GLU A 218 -8.00 22.12 11.13
N VAL A 219 -9.15 22.49 10.57
CA VAL A 219 -9.79 21.81 9.43
C VAL A 219 -10.11 22.87 8.39
N GLY A 220 -9.54 22.72 7.20
CA GLY A 220 -9.57 23.73 6.15
C GLY A 220 -9.33 23.15 4.78
N LEU A 221 -9.34 24.05 3.80
CA LEU A 221 -9.15 23.78 2.39
C LEU A 221 -7.88 24.49 1.91
N TYR A 222 -7.26 23.94 0.88
CA TYR A 222 -6.02 24.43 0.27
C TYR A 222 -6.22 24.65 -1.24
N HIS A 223 -5.62 25.70 -1.81
CA HIS A 223 -5.48 25.83 -3.27
C HIS A 223 -4.31 26.76 -3.65
N PRO A 224 -3.49 26.43 -4.67
CA PRO A 224 -2.42 27.31 -5.12
C PRO A 224 -2.87 28.69 -5.64
N ASP A 225 -4.11 28.80 -6.16
CA ASP A 225 -4.66 30.07 -6.67
C ASP A 225 -5.34 30.97 -5.61
N LEU A 226 -5.53 30.47 -4.38
CA LEU A 226 -6.04 31.32 -3.32
C LEU A 226 -4.94 32.29 -2.86
N PRO A 227 -5.20 33.60 -2.68
CA PRO A 227 -4.17 34.56 -2.26
C PRO A 227 -3.45 34.18 -0.95
N GLU A 228 -4.19 33.67 0.04
CA GLU A 228 -3.64 33.13 1.30
C GLU A 228 -3.42 31.61 1.26
N ARG A 229 -3.62 30.98 0.09
CA ARG A 229 -3.62 29.53 -0.18
C ARG A 229 -4.58 28.66 0.63
N ILE A 230 -5.13 29.17 1.73
CA ILE A 230 -5.98 28.48 2.69
C ILE A 230 -7.33 29.17 2.79
N THR A 231 -8.40 28.38 2.91
CA THR A 231 -9.75 28.86 3.22
C THR A 231 -10.47 27.85 4.12
N THR A 232 -11.59 28.24 4.72
CA THR A 232 -12.54 27.28 5.32
C THR A 232 -13.92 27.32 4.66
N ASP A 233 -14.06 28.16 3.64
CA ASP A 233 -15.23 28.27 2.76
C ASP A 233 -14.94 27.53 1.44
N LEU A 234 -15.80 26.55 1.15
CA LEU A 234 -15.74 25.70 -0.04
C LEU A 234 -16.09 26.46 -1.34
N ALA A 235 -16.88 27.53 -1.25
CA ALA A 235 -17.29 28.32 -2.41
C ALA A 235 -16.13 29.14 -3.01
N ARG A 236 -15.02 29.31 -2.26
CA ARG A 236 -13.82 30.03 -2.73
C ARG A 236 -12.83 29.16 -3.51
N LEU A 237 -13.00 27.83 -3.54
CA LEU A 237 -12.15 26.98 -4.39
C LEU A 237 -12.49 27.22 -5.87
N PRO A 238 -11.49 27.33 -6.76
CA PRO A 238 -11.77 27.34 -8.19
C PRO A 238 -12.37 25.99 -8.61
N ALA A 239 -13.14 26.04 -9.69
CA ALA A 239 -13.69 24.86 -10.32
C ALA A 239 -13.73 25.09 -11.85
N PRO A 240 -13.49 24.05 -12.66
CA PRO A 240 -13.70 24.16 -14.10
C PRO A 240 -15.21 24.39 -14.38
N GLN A 241 -15.50 25.13 -15.45
CA GLN A 241 -16.87 25.51 -15.85
C GLN A 241 -17.74 24.26 -16.13
N GLU A 242 -17.15 23.23 -16.71
CA GLU A 242 -17.71 21.89 -16.81
C GLU A 242 -16.79 20.91 -16.08
N THR A 243 -17.35 19.96 -15.34
CA THR A 243 -16.57 19.00 -14.55
C THR A 243 -16.85 17.55 -14.94
N THR A 244 -15.78 16.81 -15.21
CA THR A 244 -15.81 15.37 -15.53
C THR A 244 -15.92 14.48 -14.28
N GLY A 245 -15.62 15.03 -13.10
CA GLY A 245 -15.73 14.38 -11.79
C GLY A 245 -15.15 15.26 -10.68
N THR A 246 -15.57 15.03 -9.43
CA THR A 246 -15.07 15.76 -8.26
C THR A 246 -14.21 14.86 -7.38
N VAL A 247 -12.99 15.31 -7.05
CA VAL A 247 -12.02 14.57 -6.22
C VAL A 247 -11.87 15.23 -4.86
N GLY A 248 -12.13 14.48 -3.80
CA GLY A 248 -11.71 14.86 -2.45
C GLY A 248 -10.23 14.53 -2.30
N LEU A 249 -9.40 15.52 -1.95
CA LEU A 249 -7.94 15.35 -1.88
C LEU A 249 -7.45 15.67 -0.46
N LEU A 250 -7.01 14.66 0.29
CA LEU A 250 -6.43 14.87 1.63
C LEU A 250 -4.96 15.25 1.52
N VAL A 251 -4.60 16.41 2.07
CA VAL A 251 -3.22 16.91 2.18
C VAL A 251 -2.86 17.13 3.65
N MET A 252 -1.57 17.05 3.98
CA MET A 252 -1.13 17.29 5.36
C MET A 252 -1.01 18.79 5.65
N ARG A 253 -1.63 19.22 6.75
CA ARG A 253 -1.58 20.61 7.23
C ARG A 253 -0.16 21.10 7.49
N SER A 254 0.77 20.24 7.93
CA SER A 254 2.18 20.59 8.16
C SER A 254 2.88 21.05 6.88
N TYR A 255 2.76 20.27 5.80
CA TYR A 255 3.31 20.57 4.47
C TYR A 255 2.69 21.82 3.84
N VAL A 256 1.38 22.02 4.01
CA VAL A 256 0.69 23.24 3.56
C VAL A 256 1.25 24.48 4.26
N LEU A 257 1.41 24.43 5.59
CA LEU A 257 1.85 25.60 6.36
C LEU A 257 3.36 25.86 6.29
N SER A 258 4.20 24.83 6.15
CA SER A 258 5.65 25.00 6.01
C SER A 258 6.08 25.46 4.61
N GLY A 259 5.14 25.66 3.69
CA GLY A 259 5.43 26.04 2.30
C GLY A 259 6.07 24.92 1.45
N ASP A 260 6.11 23.68 1.95
CA ASP A 260 6.74 22.53 1.29
C ASP A 260 5.72 21.77 0.39
N HIS A 261 4.80 22.51 -0.24
CA HIS A 261 3.60 22.00 -0.91
C HIS A 261 3.70 21.93 -2.45
N ALA A 262 4.87 22.16 -3.05
CA ALA A 262 5.05 22.15 -4.52
C ALA A 262 4.57 20.83 -5.17
N HIS A 263 4.77 19.72 -4.47
CA HIS A 263 4.28 18.41 -4.87
C HIS A 263 2.74 18.26 -4.84
N TYR A 264 2.04 18.93 -3.91
CA TYR A 264 0.57 19.00 -3.89
C TYR A 264 0.05 19.90 -5.01
N ASP A 265 0.67 21.05 -5.25
CA ASP A 265 0.31 21.97 -6.33
C ASP A 265 0.32 21.24 -7.69
N ALA A 266 1.36 20.44 -7.95
CA ALA A 266 1.47 19.64 -9.16
C ALA A 266 0.35 18.58 -9.30
N VAL A 267 -0.07 17.91 -8.23
CA VAL A 267 -1.20 16.96 -8.27
C VAL A 267 -2.52 17.67 -8.55
N ILE A 268 -2.76 18.80 -7.89
CA ILE A 268 -3.95 19.62 -8.11
C ILE A 268 -4.03 20.03 -9.59
N ARG A 269 -2.95 20.59 -10.15
CA ARG A 269 -2.90 20.97 -11.57
C ARG A 269 -3.12 19.79 -12.52
N ALA A 270 -2.56 18.63 -12.22
CA ALA A 270 -2.74 17.44 -13.07
C ALA A 270 -4.18 16.91 -13.05
N PHE A 271 -4.93 17.10 -11.96
CA PHE A 271 -6.36 16.78 -11.89
C PHE A 271 -7.20 17.83 -12.61
N GLU A 272 -6.95 19.12 -12.38
CA GLU A 272 -7.63 20.25 -13.05
C GLU A 272 -7.47 20.16 -14.58
N ALA A 273 -6.26 19.85 -15.07
CA ALA A 273 -5.96 19.67 -16.49
C ALA A 273 -6.72 18.49 -17.15
N ARG A 274 -7.36 17.63 -16.37
CA ARG A 274 -8.25 16.55 -16.82
C ARG A 274 -9.76 16.88 -16.65
N GLY A 275 -10.09 18.13 -16.33
CA GLY A 275 -11.46 18.59 -16.09
C GLY A 275 -12.05 18.15 -14.74
N LEU A 276 -11.22 17.64 -13.82
CA LEU A 276 -11.68 17.26 -12.49
C LEU A 276 -11.78 18.50 -11.60
N LYS A 277 -12.88 18.61 -10.86
CA LYS A 277 -12.97 19.56 -9.75
C LYS A 277 -12.23 18.97 -8.55
N VAL A 278 -11.27 19.70 -7.99
CA VAL A 278 -10.51 19.23 -6.83
C VAL A 278 -11.01 19.93 -5.57
N ILE A 279 -11.14 19.20 -4.47
CA ILE A 279 -11.36 19.73 -3.13
C ILE A 279 -10.17 19.33 -2.26
N PRO A 280 -9.05 20.10 -2.26
CA PRO A 280 -7.93 19.84 -1.39
C PRO A 280 -8.28 20.27 0.03
N ALA A 281 -8.30 19.33 0.97
CA ALA A 281 -8.66 19.55 2.36
C ALA A 281 -7.60 18.97 3.30
N PHE A 282 -7.45 19.59 4.47
CA PHE A 282 -6.59 19.12 5.53
C PHE A 282 -7.32 19.10 6.87
N ALA A 283 -6.82 18.28 7.78
CA ALA A 283 -7.19 18.26 9.18
C ALA A 283 -5.94 18.35 10.07
N SER A 284 -6.13 18.66 11.35
CA SER A 284 -5.07 18.78 12.34
C SER A 284 -4.59 17.40 12.81
N GLY A 285 -3.29 17.12 12.71
CA GLY A 285 -2.72 15.83 13.07
C GLY A 285 -2.90 14.79 11.98
N LEU A 286 -3.17 13.53 12.37
CA LEU A 286 -3.26 12.37 11.47
C LEU A 286 -4.66 11.73 11.51
N ASP A 287 -5.71 12.55 11.62
CA ASP A 287 -7.10 12.10 11.60
C ASP A 287 -7.83 12.84 10.47
N GLY A 288 -8.05 12.17 9.35
CA GLY A 288 -8.66 12.76 8.15
C GLY A 288 -10.16 12.97 8.24
N ARG A 289 -10.85 12.34 9.22
CA ARG A 289 -12.33 12.35 9.31
C ARG A 289 -12.94 13.74 9.33
N PRO A 290 -12.43 14.74 10.08
CA PRO A 290 -13.02 16.08 10.11
C PRO A 290 -13.00 16.77 8.74
N ALA A 291 -12.02 16.47 7.87
CA ALA A 291 -12.00 16.98 6.51
C ALA A 291 -13.01 16.24 5.60
N VAL A 292 -13.11 14.92 5.74
CA VAL A 292 -14.08 14.08 5.00
C VAL A 292 -15.52 14.50 5.33
N GLU A 293 -15.87 14.54 6.61
CA GLU A 293 -17.22 14.88 7.12
C GLU A 293 -17.62 16.30 6.73
N ARG A 294 -16.68 17.27 6.79
CA ARG A 294 -16.98 18.67 6.50
C ARG A 294 -17.08 18.98 5.00
N PHE A 295 -16.23 18.38 4.16
CA PHE A 295 -16.04 18.83 2.78
C PHE A 295 -16.32 17.77 1.70
N PHE A 296 -16.32 16.47 2.01
CA PHE A 296 -16.40 15.41 1.00
C PHE A 296 -17.71 14.63 1.00
N GLU A 297 -18.32 14.36 2.17
CA GLU A 297 -19.55 13.57 2.26
C GLU A 297 -20.64 14.14 1.31
N GLY A 298 -21.14 13.30 0.40
CA GLY A 298 -22.14 13.64 -0.61
C GLY A 298 -21.67 14.57 -1.75
N ARG A 299 -20.37 14.83 -1.91
CA ARG A 299 -19.83 15.84 -2.85
C ARG A 299 -18.72 15.37 -3.79
N VAL A 300 -18.16 14.17 -3.58
CA VAL A 300 -17.00 13.66 -4.34
C VAL A 300 -17.31 12.32 -5.01
N ASP A 301 -16.66 12.06 -6.14
CA ASP A 301 -16.72 10.81 -6.90
C ASP A 301 -15.56 9.86 -6.55
N THR A 302 -14.48 10.38 -5.96
CA THR A 302 -13.27 9.63 -5.56
C THR A 302 -12.57 10.36 -4.43
N LEU A 303 -12.00 9.61 -3.47
CA LEU A 303 -11.15 10.12 -2.39
C LEU A 303 -9.69 9.75 -2.69
N VAL A 304 -8.81 10.75 -2.73
CA VAL A 304 -7.37 10.56 -2.84
C VAL A 304 -6.72 11.07 -1.55
N SER A 305 -5.96 10.23 -0.86
CA SER A 305 -5.05 10.70 0.18
C SER A 305 -3.65 10.89 -0.38
N LEU A 306 -3.05 12.06 -0.11
CA LEU A 306 -1.63 12.35 -0.34
C LEU A 306 -0.82 12.37 0.98
N THR A 307 -1.41 11.91 2.09
CA THR A 307 -0.79 12.05 3.43
C THR A 307 0.32 11.03 3.70
N GLY A 308 0.43 9.96 2.91
CA GLY A 308 1.36 8.86 3.19
C GLY A 308 1.03 8.03 4.44
N PHE A 309 -0.16 8.20 5.03
CA PHE A 309 -0.59 7.47 6.22
C PHE A 309 -1.99 6.89 6.08
N SER A 310 -2.36 6.01 7.02
CA SER A 310 -3.75 5.61 7.26
C SER A 310 -4.67 6.82 7.45
N LEU A 311 -5.96 6.63 7.14
CA LEU A 311 -6.94 7.72 7.21
C LEU A 311 -7.16 8.22 8.65
N VAL A 312 -7.03 7.32 9.63
CA VAL A 312 -7.22 7.60 11.06
C VAL A 312 -6.05 7.03 11.86
N GLY A 313 -4.92 7.73 11.81
CA GLY A 313 -3.74 7.38 12.59
C GLY A 313 -2.43 7.61 11.85
N GLY A 314 -1.34 7.23 12.53
CA GLY A 314 0.02 7.25 12.01
C GLY A 314 0.83 6.06 12.50
N PRO A 315 2.16 6.04 12.31
CA PRO A 315 3.00 4.88 12.59
C PRO A 315 2.96 4.41 14.06
N ALA A 316 2.66 5.31 15.00
CA ALA A 316 2.56 5.00 16.42
C ALA A 316 1.17 4.51 16.88
N TYR A 317 0.12 4.71 16.07
CA TYR A 317 -1.26 4.31 16.38
C TYR A 317 -2.15 4.41 15.13
N ASN A 318 -2.84 3.33 14.78
CA ASN A 318 -3.80 3.27 13.68
C ASN A 318 -5.17 2.76 14.16
N ASP A 319 -6.25 3.41 13.75
CA ASP A 319 -7.65 3.03 14.00
C ASP A 319 -8.39 2.73 12.69
N SER A 320 -8.01 1.63 12.04
CA SER A 320 -8.65 1.18 10.80
C SER A 320 -10.14 0.89 10.96
N ALA A 321 -10.64 0.61 12.18
CA ALA A 321 -12.08 0.43 12.39
C ALA A 321 -12.85 1.75 12.21
N ALA A 322 -12.31 2.85 12.77
CA ALA A 322 -12.85 4.19 12.52
C ALA A 322 -12.64 4.67 11.08
N ALA A 323 -11.54 4.28 10.42
CA ALA A 323 -11.33 4.57 9.00
C ALA A 323 -12.38 3.87 8.13
N VAL A 324 -12.60 2.57 8.33
CA VAL A 324 -13.58 1.77 7.58
C VAL A 324 -15.01 2.27 7.78
N ASP A 325 -15.41 2.71 8.99
CA ASP A 325 -16.73 3.33 9.21
C ASP A 325 -16.92 4.56 8.30
N VAL A 326 -16.01 5.54 8.38
CA VAL A 326 -16.12 6.79 7.61
C VAL A 326 -16.02 6.55 6.10
N LEU A 327 -15.14 5.66 5.65
CA LEU A 327 -15.03 5.28 4.23
C LEU A 327 -16.29 4.57 3.73
N SER A 328 -16.91 3.72 4.55
CA SER A 328 -18.17 3.03 4.21
C SER A 328 -19.35 3.99 4.12
N ARG A 329 -19.37 5.07 4.91
CA ARG A 329 -20.38 6.15 4.79
C ARG A 329 -20.15 7.02 3.55
N LEU A 330 -18.88 7.23 3.17
CA LEU A 330 -18.52 8.03 2.00
C LEU A 330 -18.82 7.30 0.69
N ASP A 331 -18.64 5.97 0.64
CA ASP A 331 -18.93 5.09 -0.51
C ASP A 331 -18.26 5.58 -1.83
N VAL A 332 -16.97 5.88 -1.82
CA VAL A 332 -16.22 6.22 -3.04
C VAL A 332 -14.92 5.43 -3.14
N PRO A 333 -14.35 5.25 -4.35
CA PRO A 333 -13.00 4.71 -4.50
C PRO A 333 -12.01 5.49 -3.64
N TYR A 334 -11.27 4.78 -2.78
CA TYR A 334 -10.23 5.34 -1.95
C TYR A 334 -8.85 4.99 -2.53
N VAL A 335 -8.11 6.01 -2.95
CA VAL A 335 -6.74 5.91 -3.48
C VAL A 335 -5.77 6.46 -2.44
N ALA A 336 -4.75 5.68 -2.09
CA ALA A 336 -3.62 6.16 -1.31
C ALA A 336 -2.44 6.42 -2.24
N ALA A 337 -2.09 7.69 -2.44
CA ALA A 337 -0.84 8.08 -3.08
C ALA A 337 0.09 8.67 -2.02
N HIS A 338 1.39 8.42 -2.15
CA HIS A 338 2.35 8.77 -1.11
C HIS A 338 3.60 9.44 -1.67
N PRO A 339 4.15 10.45 -0.97
CA PRO A 339 5.51 10.91 -1.23
C PRO A 339 6.51 9.86 -0.73
N LEU A 340 7.74 9.91 -1.23
CA LEU A 340 8.88 9.26 -0.61
C LEU A 340 9.43 10.18 0.49
N GLU A 341 9.60 9.63 1.70
CA GLU A 341 10.03 10.40 2.87
C GLU A 341 11.43 9.97 3.34
N PHE A 342 11.74 8.68 3.19
CA PHE A 342 13.00 8.08 3.62
C PHE A 342 13.96 7.89 2.44
N GLN A 343 13.40 7.65 1.24
CA GLN A 343 14.16 7.50 0.00
C GLN A 343 14.07 8.75 -0.89
N THR A 344 15.16 9.11 -1.57
CA THR A 344 15.10 10.08 -2.68
C THR A 344 14.46 9.47 -3.93
N LEU A 345 13.96 10.33 -4.83
CA LEU A 345 13.44 9.90 -6.13
C LEU A 345 14.47 9.09 -6.94
N ALA A 346 15.76 9.41 -6.84
CA ALA A 346 16.84 8.66 -7.50
C ALA A 346 17.09 7.28 -6.85
N GLN A 347 17.07 7.18 -5.52
CA GLN A 347 17.18 5.89 -4.82
C GLN A 347 15.99 4.97 -5.15
N TRP A 348 14.76 5.48 -5.11
CA TRP A 348 13.57 4.71 -5.51
C TRP A 348 13.64 4.28 -6.98
N ALA A 349 14.08 5.15 -7.88
CA ALA A 349 14.25 4.83 -9.30
C ALA A 349 15.25 3.67 -9.51
N GLY A 350 16.44 3.75 -8.93
CA GLY A 350 17.48 2.72 -9.02
C GLY A 350 17.19 1.43 -8.23
N SER A 351 16.27 1.46 -7.26
CA SER A 351 15.91 0.29 -6.44
C SER A 351 15.18 -0.78 -7.25
N ALA A 352 15.72 -1.99 -7.30
CA ALA A 352 15.05 -3.16 -7.91
C ALA A 352 13.79 -3.59 -7.13
N GLY A 353 13.76 -3.41 -5.81
CA GLY A 353 12.58 -3.67 -4.99
C GLY A 353 11.51 -2.57 -5.12
N GLY A 354 11.91 -1.35 -5.52
CA GLY A 354 11.11 -0.14 -5.35
C GLY A 354 11.25 0.38 -3.93
N LEU A 355 10.12 0.51 -3.23
CA LEU A 355 10.08 1.05 -1.87
C LEU A 355 10.89 0.22 -0.87
N GLY A 356 11.51 0.91 0.10
CA GLY A 356 12.12 0.27 1.26
C GLY A 356 11.10 -0.47 2.16
N PRO A 357 11.52 -1.37 3.07
CA PRO A 357 10.60 -2.11 3.94
C PRO A 357 9.78 -1.23 4.90
N ILE A 358 10.40 -0.15 5.39
CA ILE A 358 9.75 0.84 6.28
C ILE A 358 8.66 1.59 5.50
N GLU A 359 9.00 2.14 4.33
CA GLU A 359 8.04 2.83 3.45
C GLU A 359 6.92 1.90 2.96
N THR A 360 7.23 0.66 2.57
CA THR A 360 6.20 -0.32 2.20
C THR A 360 5.23 -0.61 3.35
N THR A 361 5.72 -0.65 4.59
CA THR A 361 4.88 -0.85 5.77
C THR A 361 4.00 0.37 6.05
N MET A 362 4.60 1.56 6.08
CA MET A 362 3.93 2.80 6.48
C MET A 362 2.99 3.36 5.39
N LEU A 363 3.48 3.44 4.15
CA LEU A 363 2.82 4.15 3.04
C LEU A 363 1.84 3.27 2.25
N VAL A 364 1.94 1.94 2.39
CA VAL A 364 1.15 0.97 1.61
C VAL A 364 0.40 0.00 2.52
N ALA A 365 1.10 -0.77 3.35
CA ALA A 365 0.47 -1.85 4.13
C ALA A 365 -0.51 -1.36 5.21
N LEU A 366 -0.26 -0.20 5.85
CA LEU A 366 -1.22 0.38 6.79
C LEU A 366 -2.48 0.93 6.08
N PRO A 367 -2.39 1.77 5.02
CA PRO A 367 -3.55 2.15 4.22
C PRO A 367 -4.34 0.99 3.61
N GLU A 368 -3.69 -0.11 3.22
CA GLU A 368 -4.38 -1.32 2.71
C GLU A 368 -5.36 -1.92 3.73
N ILE A 369 -5.11 -1.78 5.04
CA ILE A 369 -6.00 -2.27 6.11
C ILE A 369 -7.24 -1.37 6.25
N ASP A 370 -7.10 -0.07 5.95
CA ASP A 370 -8.23 0.88 5.89
C ASP A 370 -9.11 0.66 4.64
N GLY A 371 -8.63 -0.14 3.67
CA GLY A 371 -9.29 -0.37 2.38
C GLY A 371 -8.76 0.48 1.23
N ALA A 372 -7.58 1.10 1.37
CA ALA A 372 -6.97 1.86 0.29
C ALA A 372 -6.61 0.99 -0.93
N THR A 373 -6.64 1.62 -2.11
CA THR A 373 -6.34 1.01 -3.41
C THR A 373 -5.32 1.86 -4.18
N ASN A 374 -4.84 1.35 -5.32
CA ASN A 374 -3.98 2.08 -6.26
C ASN A 374 -2.75 2.77 -5.61
N PRO A 375 -1.94 2.05 -4.79
CA PRO A 375 -0.77 2.63 -4.13
C PRO A 375 0.20 3.23 -5.15
N THR A 376 0.37 4.55 -5.12
CA THR A 376 1.10 5.31 -6.14
C THR A 376 2.10 6.28 -5.50
N VAL A 377 3.40 6.07 -5.75
CA VAL A 377 4.43 7.09 -5.52
C VAL A 377 4.12 8.28 -6.43
N PHE A 378 4.03 9.50 -5.90
CA PHE A 378 3.78 10.70 -6.73
C PHE A 378 4.81 11.82 -6.54
N ALA A 379 5.61 11.75 -5.48
CA ALA A 379 6.54 12.80 -5.07
C ALA A 379 7.69 12.20 -4.27
N GLY A 380 8.73 12.99 -4.01
CA GLY A 380 9.85 12.62 -3.17
C GLY A 380 10.91 13.72 -3.14
N ARG A 381 11.88 13.62 -2.24
CA ARG A 381 13.02 14.55 -2.23
C ARG A 381 14.05 14.16 -3.30
N HIS A 382 14.77 15.15 -3.80
CA HIS A 382 15.97 14.91 -4.60
C HIS A 382 17.20 14.78 -3.68
N GLY A 383 18.17 13.97 -4.11
CA GLY A 383 19.52 13.98 -3.56
C GLY A 383 20.49 14.65 -4.54
N ASP A 384 21.79 14.45 -4.31
CA ASP A 384 22.86 15.01 -5.16
C ASP A 384 22.86 14.43 -6.60
N THR A 385 22.16 13.32 -6.83
CA THR A 385 22.01 12.68 -8.14
C THR A 385 20.64 12.98 -8.75
N ALA A 386 20.64 13.32 -10.05
CA ALA A 386 19.42 13.40 -10.84
C ALA A 386 18.74 12.03 -10.91
N CYS A 387 17.41 12.01 -10.81
CA CYS A 387 16.62 10.80 -11.02
C CYS A 387 16.70 10.39 -12.50
N ASP A 388 16.85 9.10 -12.78
CA ASP A 388 16.88 8.52 -14.13
C ASP A 388 15.70 7.57 -14.41
N GLY A 389 14.79 7.40 -13.46
CA GLY A 389 13.66 6.46 -13.54
C GLY A 389 12.63 6.73 -14.64
N CYS A 390 12.72 7.86 -15.34
CA CYS A 390 11.92 8.16 -16.52
C CYS A 390 12.64 9.16 -17.46
N ALA A 391 12.12 9.32 -18.68
CA ALA A 391 12.69 10.21 -19.70
C ALA A 391 12.81 11.69 -19.29
N ARG A 392 12.07 12.16 -18.27
CA ARG A 392 12.13 13.56 -17.79
C ARG A 392 13.36 13.88 -16.95
N ARG A 393 14.03 12.85 -16.41
CA ARG A 393 15.25 12.92 -15.61
C ARG A 393 15.30 14.07 -14.58
N CYS A 394 14.24 14.20 -13.77
CA CYS A 394 14.11 15.28 -12.79
C CYS A 394 15.25 15.33 -11.76
N ALA A 395 15.65 16.55 -11.40
CA ALA A 395 16.73 16.83 -10.45
C ALA A 395 16.33 18.00 -9.54
N GLY A 396 16.91 18.05 -8.34
CA GLY A 396 16.73 19.17 -7.41
C GLY A 396 17.70 20.31 -7.67
N ASP A 397 17.39 21.46 -7.09
CA ASP A 397 18.23 22.66 -7.02
C ASP A 397 19.18 22.67 -5.79
N GLY A 398 19.20 21.58 -5.03
CA GLY A 398 19.93 21.45 -3.75
C GLY A 398 19.07 21.70 -2.51
N ALA A 399 17.83 22.16 -2.65
CA ALA A 399 16.90 22.27 -1.52
C ALA A 399 16.38 20.90 -1.07
N LYS A 400 16.27 20.67 0.24
CA LYS A 400 15.62 19.49 0.85
C LYS A 400 14.07 19.51 0.76
N ALA A 401 13.52 20.24 -0.21
CA ALA A 401 12.08 20.37 -0.42
C ALA A 401 11.47 19.11 -1.07
N MET A 402 10.18 18.89 -0.84
CA MET A 402 9.42 17.80 -1.43
C MET A 402 9.06 18.11 -2.88
N ALA A 403 9.69 17.40 -3.81
CA ALA A 403 9.55 17.64 -5.24
C ALA A 403 8.47 16.73 -5.87
N PRO A 404 7.71 17.24 -6.86
CA PRO A 404 6.80 16.41 -7.65
C PRO A 404 7.57 15.40 -8.50
N CYS A 405 7.01 14.22 -8.73
CA CYS A 405 7.45 13.30 -9.78
C CYS A 405 6.46 13.38 -10.96
N PRO A 406 6.69 14.22 -11.98
CA PRO A 406 5.63 14.65 -12.90
C PRO A 406 4.98 13.49 -13.69
N GLU A 407 5.77 12.52 -14.13
CA GLU A 407 5.28 11.35 -14.87
C GLU A 407 4.38 10.47 -13.98
N ARG A 408 4.73 10.27 -12.70
CA ARG A 408 3.89 9.53 -11.76
C ARG A 408 2.62 10.29 -11.39
N ILE A 409 2.69 11.62 -11.26
CA ILE A 409 1.52 12.47 -11.04
C ILE A 409 0.53 12.37 -12.21
N GLU A 410 1.02 12.32 -13.45
CA GLU A 410 0.18 12.13 -14.64
C GLU A 410 -0.50 10.76 -14.68
N MET A 411 0.18 9.70 -14.22
CA MET A 411 -0.41 8.35 -14.06
C MET A 411 -1.45 8.31 -12.94
N LEU A 412 -1.18 8.94 -11.80
CA LEU A 412 -2.15 9.09 -10.70
C LEU A 412 -3.40 9.84 -11.20
N ALA A 413 -3.22 10.94 -11.90
CA ALA A 413 -4.30 11.73 -12.49
C ALA A 413 -5.10 10.94 -13.54
N ALA A 414 -4.44 10.07 -14.31
CA ALA A 414 -5.12 9.17 -15.25
C ALA A 414 -6.03 8.16 -14.53
N ARG A 415 -5.50 7.45 -13.52
CA ARG A 415 -6.23 6.48 -12.71
C ARG A 415 -7.43 7.11 -11.99
N VAL A 416 -7.19 8.24 -11.33
CA VAL A 416 -8.24 8.98 -10.59
C VAL A 416 -9.34 9.49 -11.54
N ALA A 417 -8.98 9.98 -12.73
CA ALA A 417 -9.96 10.37 -13.74
C ALA A 417 -10.82 9.20 -14.22
N ARG A 418 -10.23 8.01 -14.48
CA ARG A 418 -11.00 6.82 -14.87
C ARG A 418 -11.89 6.31 -13.73
N LEU A 419 -11.44 6.35 -12.46
CA LEU A 419 -12.27 5.99 -11.30
C LEU A 419 -13.47 6.94 -11.11
N ALA A 420 -13.26 8.25 -11.17
CA ALA A 420 -14.33 9.23 -11.07
C ALA A 420 -15.32 9.11 -12.24
N HIS A 421 -14.82 8.88 -13.46
CA HIS A 421 -15.65 8.63 -14.64
C HIS A 421 -16.49 7.36 -14.48
N LEU A 422 -15.89 6.23 -14.09
CA LEU A 422 -16.59 4.95 -13.89
C LEU A 422 -17.71 5.04 -12.85
N ARG A 423 -17.54 5.84 -11.78
CA ARG A 423 -18.60 6.06 -10.79
C ARG A 423 -19.77 6.87 -11.35
N ARG A 424 -19.50 7.86 -12.21
CA ARG A 424 -20.52 8.71 -12.86
C ARG A 424 -21.19 8.08 -14.09
N GLN A 425 -20.55 7.12 -14.75
CA GLN A 425 -21.09 6.43 -15.93
C GLN A 425 -22.40 5.69 -15.62
N GLU A 426 -23.36 5.77 -16.54
CA GLU A 426 -24.55 4.93 -16.53
C GLU A 426 -24.19 3.45 -16.67
N VAL A 427 -24.92 2.56 -15.99
CA VAL A 427 -24.55 1.13 -15.93
C VAL A 427 -24.59 0.47 -17.32
N ALA A 428 -25.52 0.85 -18.18
CA ALA A 428 -25.68 0.31 -19.53
C ALA A 428 -24.50 0.63 -20.46
N THR A 429 -23.83 1.78 -20.28
CA THR A 429 -22.75 2.24 -21.17
C THR A 429 -21.36 1.77 -20.76
N ARG A 430 -21.21 1.12 -19.59
CA ARG A 430 -19.92 0.69 -19.05
C ARG A 430 -19.34 -0.47 -19.84
N ARG A 431 -18.14 -0.30 -20.39
CA ARG A 431 -17.41 -1.40 -21.02
C ARG A 431 -16.58 -2.19 -20.02
N VAL A 432 -16.83 -3.49 -19.89
CA VAL A 432 -16.19 -4.37 -18.91
C VAL A 432 -15.32 -5.42 -19.61
N GLY A 433 -14.02 -5.40 -19.35
CA GLY A 433 -13.08 -6.43 -19.82
C GLY A 433 -12.84 -7.49 -18.75
N ILE A 434 -13.43 -8.67 -18.91
CA ILE A 434 -13.22 -9.81 -18.01
C ILE A 434 -12.03 -10.63 -18.52
N VAL A 435 -11.06 -10.89 -17.65
CA VAL A 435 -9.81 -11.59 -17.99
C VAL A 435 -9.76 -12.95 -17.29
N LEU A 436 -9.70 -14.02 -18.09
CA LEU A 436 -9.56 -15.41 -17.66
C LEU A 436 -8.12 -15.90 -17.82
N PHE A 437 -7.75 -16.96 -17.09
CA PHE A 437 -6.41 -17.53 -17.04
C PHE A 437 -6.37 -19.00 -17.47
N GLY A 438 -5.23 -19.45 -17.98
CA GLY A 438 -4.89 -20.86 -18.15
C GLY A 438 -3.88 -21.29 -17.08
N PHE A 439 -4.33 -21.71 -15.89
CA PHE A 439 -3.45 -22.13 -14.80
C PHE A 439 -3.78 -23.55 -14.29
N PRO A 440 -2.78 -24.43 -14.06
CA PRO A 440 -1.34 -24.23 -14.28
C PRO A 440 -0.96 -24.10 -15.76
N PRO A 441 0.08 -23.31 -16.10
CA PRO A 441 0.48 -23.11 -17.50
C PRO A 441 0.83 -24.45 -18.16
N ASN A 442 0.34 -24.64 -19.39
CA ASN A 442 0.52 -25.85 -20.22
C ASN A 442 0.01 -27.18 -19.59
N ALA A 443 -0.72 -27.13 -18.46
CA ALA A 443 -1.19 -28.32 -17.74
C ALA A 443 -2.62 -28.21 -17.17
N GLY A 444 -3.15 -27.00 -16.98
CA GLY A 444 -4.55 -26.71 -16.70
C GLY A 444 -5.34 -26.45 -17.98
N ALA A 445 -6.68 -26.53 -17.91
CA ALA A 445 -7.52 -26.15 -19.03
C ALA A 445 -7.66 -24.62 -19.13
N ALA A 446 -7.86 -24.09 -20.33
CA ALA A 446 -8.14 -22.67 -20.53
C ALA A 446 -9.37 -22.22 -19.73
N GLY A 447 -9.25 -21.10 -19.01
CA GLY A 447 -10.29 -20.60 -18.10
C GLY A 447 -10.44 -21.45 -16.83
N THR A 448 -9.34 -21.89 -16.22
CA THR A 448 -9.35 -22.54 -14.88
C THR A 448 -8.56 -21.73 -13.86
N ALA A 449 -9.11 -21.66 -12.64
CA ALA A 449 -8.49 -21.06 -11.47
C ALA A 449 -8.68 -22.00 -10.27
N ALA A 450 -7.63 -22.22 -9.48
CA ALA A 450 -7.72 -23.16 -8.37
C ALA A 450 -8.72 -22.66 -7.31
N TYR A 451 -9.53 -23.59 -6.79
CA TYR A 451 -10.62 -23.35 -5.83
C TYR A 451 -11.79 -22.49 -6.34
N LEU A 452 -11.95 -22.32 -7.66
CA LEU A 452 -13.06 -21.59 -8.28
C LEU A 452 -13.58 -22.32 -9.52
N ASP A 453 -14.89 -22.60 -9.58
CA ASP A 453 -15.54 -22.98 -10.86
C ASP A 453 -15.72 -21.70 -11.69
N VAL A 454 -14.75 -21.44 -12.57
CA VAL A 454 -14.65 -20.20 -13.35
C VAL A 454 -15.89 -20.01 -14.22
N PHE A 455 -16.26 -20.99 -15.03
CA PHE A 455 -17.36 -20.84 -15.99
C PHE A 455 -18.73 -20.79 -15.32
N GLN A 456 -18.97 -21.58 -14.27
CA GLN A 456 -20.22 -21.49 -13.51
C GLN A 456 -20.35 -20.15 -12.78
N SER A 457 -19.26 -19.66 -12.17
CA SER A 457 -19.24 -18.38 -11.46
C SER A 457 -19.37 -17.20 -12.42
N LEU A 458 -18.72 -17.26 -13.58
CA LEU A 458 -18.82 -16.26 -14.64
C LEU A 458 -20.23 -16.20 -15.23
N HIS A 459 -20.85 -17.35 -15.56
CA HIS A 459 -22.24 -17.42 -16.02
C HIS A 459 -23.19 -16.76 -15.03
N ASN A 460 -23.10 -17.13 -13.75
CA ASN A 460 -23.88 -16.52 -12.67
C ASN A 460 -23.67 -14.99 -12.59
N MET A 461 -22.43 -14.52 -12.75
CA MET A 461 -22.10 -13.10 -12.71
C MET A 461 -22.63 -12.34 -13.93
N LEU A 462 -22.51 -12.88 -15.15
CA LEU A 462 -23.03 -12.25 -16.37
C LEU A 462 -24.56 -12.09 -16.28
N HIS A 463 -25.29 -13.13 -15.88
CA HIS A 463 -26.73 -13.03 -15.60
C HIS A 463 -27.05 -11.98 -14.53
N ALA A 464 -26.25 -11.92 -13.46
CA ALA A 464 -26.40 -10.93 -12.39
C ALA A 464 -26.00 -9.49 -12.80
N MET A 465 -25.19 -9.31 -13.85
CA MET A 465 -24.88 -8.01 -14.46
C MET A 465 -26.02 -7.57 -15.41
N ALA A 466 -26.53 -8.47 -16.24
CA ALA A 466 -27.66 -8.19 -17.13
C ALA A 466 -28.89 -7.76 -16.32
N ALA A 467 -29.20 -8.46 -15.23
CA ALA A 467 -30.27 -8.11 -14.29
C ALA A 467 -30.05 -6.76 -13.55
N ARG A 468 -28.85 -6.19 -13.61
CA ARG A 468 -28.52 -4.85 -13.07
C ARG A 468 -28.50 -3.75 -14.15
N GLY A 469 -28.85 -4.07 -15.40
CA GLY A 469 -28.92 -3.12 -16.50
C GLY A 469 -27.58 -2.80 -17.16
N TYR A 470 -26.59 -3.69 -17.06
CA TYR A 470 -25.45 -3.66 -17.99
C TYR A 470 -25.91 -4.12 -19.37
N ASP A 471 -25.39 -3.50 -20.43
CA ASP A 471 -25.65 -3.93 -21.81
C ASP A 471 -24.87 -5.21 -22.14
N LEU A 472 -25.49 -6.36 -21.88
CA LEU A 472 -25.05 -7.66 -22.34
C LEU A 472 -26.22 -8.63 -22.56
N THR A 473 -26.02 -9.59 -23.46
CA THR A 473 -26.86 -10.79 -23.55
C THR A 473 -26.07 -11.98 -23.03
N PRO A 474 -26.31 -12.46 -21.79
CA PRO A 474 -25.57 -13.58 -21.24
C PRO A 474 -25.98 -14.90 -21.91
N PRO A 475 -25.04 -15.85 -22.15
CA PRO A 475 -25.37 -17.16 -22.68
C PRO A 475 -26.37 -17.93 -21.80
N ALA A 476 -27.25 -18.70 -22.43
CA ALA A 476 -28.33 -19.41 -21.74
C ALA A 476 -27.75 -20.41 -20.71
N THR A 477 -26.79 -21.24 -21.12
CA THR A 477 -26.11 -22.21 -20.25
C THR A 477 -24.62 -21.91 -20.05
N VAL A 478 -24.04 -22.54 -19.03
CA VAL A 478 -22.58 -22.53 -18.79
C VAL A 478 -21.82 -23.12 -19.98
N GLU A 479 -22.41 -24.09 -20.67
CA GLU A 479 -21.79 -24.74 -21.82
C GLU A 479 -21.83 -23.86 -23.07
N ASP A 480 -22.89 -23.07 -23.28
CA ASP A 480 -22.94 -22.07 -24.34
C ASP A 480 -21.88 -20.98 -24.13
N LEU A 481 -21.69 -20.55 -22.87
CA LEU A 481 -20.62 -19.63 -22.49
C LEU A 481 -19.23 -20.23 -22.76
N ARG A 482 -19.01 -21.50 -22.38
CA ARG A 482 -17.76 -22.22 -22.65
C ARG A 482 -17.46 -22.28 -24.15
N LYS A 483 -18.45 -22.64 -24.97
CA LYS A 483 -18.31 -22.74 -26.43
C LYS A 483 -18.04 -21.40 -27.10
N ALA A 484 -18.76 -20.35 -26.69
CA ALA A 484 -18.56 -19.00 -27.20
C ALA A 484 -17.13 -18.50 -26.96
N VAL A 485 -16.58 -18.75 -25.77
CA VAL A 485 -15.23 -18.30 -25.39
C VAL A 485 -14.12 -19.21 -25.92
N LEU A 486 -14.28 -20.53 -25.87
CA LEU A 486 -13.19 -21.49 -26.13
C LEU A 486 -13.22 -22.16 -27.51
N GLU A 487 -14.37 -22.33 -28.16
CA GLU A 487 -14.46 -23.11 -29.40
C GLU A 487 -14.41 -22.24 -30.65
N GLY A 488 -15.45 -21.41 -30.88
CA GLY A 488 -15.65 -20.51 -32.03
C GLY A 488 -14.74 -20.74 -33.25
N SER A 489 -13.84 -19.78 -33.49
CA SER A 489 -12.81 -19.82 -34.54
C SER A 489 -11.51 -20.53 -34.14
N ALA A 490 -11.38 -21.01 -32.90
CA ALA A 490 -10.13 -21.51 -32.32
C ALA A 490 -9.48 -22.60 -33.17
N ARG A 491 -10.27 -23.61 -33.59
CA ARG A 491 -9.79 -24.74 -34.41
C ARG A 491 -9.33 -24.33 -35.82
N GLN A 492 -9.92 -23.29 -36.41
CA GLN A 492 -9.57 -22.82 -37.75
C GLN A 492 -8.17 -22.19 -37.77
N TYR A 493 -7.77 -21.54 -36.67
CA TYR A 493 -6.51 -20.80 -36.55
C TYR A 493 -5.50 -21.46 -35.59
N GLY A 494 -5.78 -22.67 -35.11
CA GLY A 494 -4.91 -23.41 -34.18
C GLY A 494 -4.70 -22.72 -32.83
N GLN A 495 -5.71 -21.99 -32.34
CA GLN A 495 -5.66 -21.28 -31.06
C GLN A 495 -6.39 -22.06 -29.95
N GLU A 496 -6.16 -21.68 -28.68
CA GLU A 496 -6.79 -22.31 -27.51
C GLU A 496 -8.21 -21.82 -27.21
N ALA A 497 -8.61 -20.70 -27.82
CA ALA A 497 -9.89 -20.03 -27.60
C ALA A 497 -10.35 -19.28 -28.86
N ASN A 498 -11.62 -18.84 -28.87
CA ASN A 498 -12.17 -18.06 -29.97
C ASN A 498 -11.37 -16.76 -30.18
N ILE A 499 -11.19 -16.35 -31.43
CA ILE A 499 -10.58 -15.06 -31.77
C ILE A 499 -11.66 -13.97 -31.76
N ALA A 500 -11.48 -12.96 -30.92
CA ALA A 500 -12.32 -11.76 -30.89
C ALA A 500 -11.77 -10.66 -31.80
N ALA A 501 -10.44 -10.52 -31.89
CA ALA A 501 -9.79 -9.56 -32.76
C ALA A 501 -8.41 -10.04 -33.24
N HIS A 502 -7.95 -9.44 -34.33
CA HIS A 502 -6.57 -9.57 -34.85
C HIS A 502 -5.96 -8.17 -34.88
N VAL A 503 -4.75 -8.03 -34.33
CA VAL A 503 -3.99 -6.77 -34.33
C VAL A 503 -2.83 -6.93 -35.30
N SER A 504 -2.84 -6.18 -36.40
CA SER A 504 -1.84 -6.30 -37.48
C SER A 504 -0.44 -5.93 -37.00
N ALA A 505 0.59 -6.43 -37.68
CA ALA A 505 1.98 -6.07 -37.42
C ALA A 505 2.20 -4.54 -37.53
N ASP A 506 1.54 -3.89 -38.49
CA ASP A 506 1.60 -2.43 -38.65
C ASP A 506 0.98 -1.68 -37.46
N ASP A 507 -0.17 -2.15 -36.95
CA ASP A 507 -0.80 -1.62 -35.73
C ASP A 507 0.10 -1.81 -34.50
N ILE A 508 0.78 -2.97 -34.38
CA ILE A 508 1.75 -3.23 -33.31
C ILE A 508 2.93 -2.25 -33.40
N VAL A 509 3.52 -2.09 -34.59
CA VAL A 509 4.69 -1.23 -34.80
C VAL A 509 4.36 0.24 -34.56
N ALA A 510 3.20 0.71 -35.00
CA ALA A 510 2.76 2.09 -34.81
C ALA A 510 2.26 2.37 -33.38
N GLY A 511 1.60 1.40 -32.75
CA GLY A 511 0.83 1.60 -31.51
C GLY A 511 1.53 1.22 -30.20
N THR A 512 2.70 0.57 -30.23
CA THR A 512 3.34 -0.02 -29.03
C THR A 512 4.50 0.86 -28.51
N PRO A 513 4.35 1.61 -27.40
CA PRO A 513 5.38 2.57 -26.97
C PRO A 513 6.71 1.94 -26.55
N TRP A 514 6.67 0.68 -26.10
CA TRP A 514 7.83 -0.07 -25.59
C TRP A 514 8.30 -1.16 -26.56
N LEU A 515 7.93 -1.06 -27.84
CA LEU A 515 8.16 -2.10 -28.86
C LEU A 515 9.59 -2.64 -28.85
N ARG A 516 10.60 -1.76 -28.78
CA ARG A 516 12.03 -2.15 -28.79
C ARG A 516 12.41 -3.10 -27.66
N GLU A 517 11.79 -2.97 -26.49
CA GLU A 517 12.05 -3.86 -25.35
C GLU A 517 11.41 -5.23 -25.56
N ILE A 518 10.24 -5.29 -26.22
CA ILE A 518 9.56 -6.53 -26.60
C ILE A 518 10.33 -7.23 -27.72
N GLU A 519 10.74 -6.50 -28.77
CA GLU A 519 11.45 -7.06 -29.91
C GLU A 519 12.85 -7.56 -29.57
N ALA A 520 13.53 -6.93 -28.60
CA ALA A 520 14.81 -7.43 -28.09
C ALA A 520 14.72 -8.84 -27.49
N GLN A 521 13.55 -9.20 -26.93
CA GLN A 521 13.30 -10.51 -26.31
C GLN A 521 12.62 -11.50 -27.28
N TRP A 522 11.67 -11.03 -28.07
CA TRP A 522 10.72 -11.88 -28.83
C TRP A 522 10.90 -11.81 -30.36
N GLY A 523 11.85 -11.01 -30.84
CA GLY A 523 12.01 -10.69 -32.25
C GLY A 523 10.98 -9.70 -32.76
N ALA A 524 11.12 -9.30 -34.03
CA ALA A 524 10.27 -8.30 -34.66
C ALA A 524 8.76 -8.62 -34.54
N ALA A 525 7.93 -7.58 -34.43
CA ALA A 525 6.47 -7.74 -34.50
C ALA A 525 6.04 -8.47 -35.79
N PRO A 526 5.01 -9.34 -35.74
CA PRO A 526 4.14 -9.67 -34.59
C PRO A 526 4.70 -10.78 -33.67
N GLY A 527 5.93 -11.26 -33.90
CA GLY A 527 6.47 -12.43 -33.23
C GLY A 527 5.75 -13.74 -33.61
N LYS A 528 5.94 -14.79 -32.79
CA LYS A 528 5.48 -16.16 -33.08
C LYS A 528 4.37 -16.69 -32.14
N VAL A 529 4.14 -16.04 -31.00
CA VAL A 529 3.16 -16.48 -29.99
C VAL A 529 1.80 -15.91 -30.37
N GLN A 530 0.76 -16.77 -30.48
CA GLN A 530 -0.60 -16.38 -30.88
C GLN A 530 -0.63 -15.50 -32.14
N SER A 531 0.15 -15.88 -33.16
CA SER A 531 0.45 -15.07 -34.35
C SER A 531 0.29 -15.90 -35.62
N ASP A 532 -0.26 -15.29 -36.67
CA ASP A 532 -0.31 -15.82 -38.04
C ASP A 532 0.84 -15.29 -38.93
N GLY A 533 1.79 -14.56 -38.33
CA GLY A 533 2.87 -13.87 -39.03
C GLY A 533 2.45 -12.54 -39.67
N ARG A 534 1.17 -12.19 -39.68
CA ARG A 534 0.64 -10.88 -40.14
C ARG A 534 0.16 -10.01 -38.98
N GLY A 535 -0.15 -10.61 -37.84
CA GLY A 535 -0.58 -9.94 -36.62
C GLY A 535 -0.65 -10.92 -35.44
N VAL A 536 -1.19 -10.46 -34.32
CA VAL A 536 -1.49 -11.30 -33.14
C VAL A 536 -2.99 -11.42 -32.89
N PHE A 537 -3.41 -12.57 -32.37
CA PHE A 537 -4.79 -12.85 -32.02
C PHE A 537 -5.12 -12.45 -30.57
N ILE A 538 -6.20 -11.69 -30.42
CA ILE A 538 -6.86 -11.44 -29.13
C ILE A 538 -7.93 -12.51 -28.94
N LEU A 539 -7.76 -13.34 -27.92
CA LEU A 539 -8.62 -14.49 -27.66
C LEU A 539 -9.72 -14.14 -26.66
N GLY A 540 -10.97 -14.50 -26.98
CA GLY A 540 -12.15 -14.21 -26.17
C GLY A 540 -13.45 -14.16 -26.97
N ALA A 541 -14.50 -13.64 -26.34
CA ALA A 541 -15.80 -13.36 -26.95
C ALA A 541 -16.43 -12.08 -26.36
N GLU A 542 -17.19 -11.36 -27.18
CA GLU A 542 -17.95 -10.17 -26.79
C GLU A 542 -19.43 -10.50 -26.57
N PHE A 543 -20.02 -9.92 -25.54
CA PHE A 543 -21.42 -10.05 -25.13
C PHE A 543 -21.98 -8.64 -24.89
N GLY A 544 -22.19 -7.86 -25.96
CA GLY A 544 -22.50 -6.43 -25.85
C GLY A 544 -21.29 -5.63 -25.34
N ASN A 545 -21.49 -4.77 -24.34
CA ASN A 545 -20.40 -3.99 -23.71
C ASN A 545 -19.51 -4.82 -22.75
N VAL A 546 -19.66 -6.15 -22.69
CA VAL A 546 -18.81 -7.04 -21.87
C VAL A 546 -17.98 -7.96 -22.76
N PHE A 547 -16.65 -7.88 -22.65
CA PHE A 547 -15.72 -8.80 -23.28
C PHE A 547 -15.22 -9.83 -22.25
N VAL A 548 -15.16 -11.10 -22.64
CA VAL A 548 -14.55 -12.19 -21.86
C VAL A 548 -13.34 -12.69 -22.64
N GLY A 549 -12.14 -12.31 -22.20
CA GLY A 549 -10.86 -12.64 -22.84
C GLY A 549 -10.08 -13.72 -22.11
N LEU A 550 -9.35 -14.54 -22.86
CA LEU A 550 -8.32 -15.42 -22.33
C LEU A 550 -6.97 -14.68 -22.36
N GLN A 551 -6.36 -14.49 -21.20
CA GLN A 551 -5.05 -13.85 -21.08
C GLN A 551 -3.99 -14.70 -21.81
N PRO A 552 -3.16 -14.11 -22.69
CA PRO A 552 -2.05 -14.82 -23.32
C PRO A 552 -1.05 -15.38 -22.30
N ALA A 553 -0.37 -16.46 -22.66
CA ALA A 553 0.70 -17.01 -21.83
C ALA A 553 1.94 -16.09 -21.78
N PHE A 554 2.74 -16.21 -20.72
CA PHE A 554 4.01 -15.49 -20.55
C PHE A 554 5.06 -15.75 -21.66
N GLY A 555 4.89 -16.82 -22.44
CA GLY A 555 5.84 -17.29 -23.45
C GLY A 555 7.01 -18.13 -22.91
N TYR A 556 7.08 -18.37 -21.59
CA TYR A 556 8.04 -19.26 -20.95
C TYR A 556 7.33 -20.30 -20.08
N GLU A 557 7.87 -21.51 -20.04
CA GLU A 557 7.33 -22.61 -19.25
C GLU A 557 7.87 -22.59 -17.81
N GLY A 558 6.99 -22.80 -16.82
CA GLY A 558 7.36 -23.00 -15.42
C GLY A 558 6.62 -22.11 -14.42
N ASP A 559 7.26 -21.88 -13.27
CA ASP A 559 6.71 -21.14 -12.13
C ASP A 559 6.73 -19.61 -12.38
N PRO A 560 5.56 -18.93 -12.42
CA PRO A 560 5.48 -17.49 -12.66
C PRO A 560 6.14 -16.66 -11.55
N MET A 561 6.31 -17.21 -10.34
CA MET A 561 7.01 -16.51 -9.25
C MET A 561 8.47 -16.21 -9.58
N ARG A 562 9.10 -16.93 -10.52
CA ARG A 562 10.45 -16.62 -10.98
C ARG A 562 10.52 -15.26 -11.67
N LEU A 563 9.50 -14.90 -12.46
CA LEU A 563 9.46 -13.65 -13.25
C LEU A 563 9.46 -12.38 -12.38
N LEU A 564 9.09 -12.49 -11.10
CA LEU A 564 9.23 -11.41 -10.12
C LEU A 564 10.68 -10.95 -9.90
N PHE A 565 11.65 -11.81 -10.18
CA PHE A 565 13.08 -11.58 -9.89
C PHE A 565 13.94 -11.40 -11.15
N GLU A 566 13.45 -11.79 -12.32
CA GLU A 566 14.24 -11.73 -13.56
C GLU A 566 14.35 -10.31 -14.14
N ARG A 567 15.53 -10.02 -14.68
CA ARG A 567 15.88 -8.73 -15.29
C ARG A 567 15.97 -8.85 -16.80
N GLY A 568 15.58 -7.80 -17.52
CA GLY A 568 15.64 -7.75 -18.99
C GLY A 568 14.52 -8.51 -19.70
N PHE A 569 13.56 -9.08 -18.97
CA PHE A 569 12.42 -9.79 -19.54
C PHE A 569 11.28 -8.82 -19.94
N ALA A 570 10.57 -9.14 -21.02
CA ALA A 570 9.45 -8.38 -21.57
C ALA A 570 8.25 -9.30 -21.89
N PRO A 571 7.00 -8.80 -21.90
CA PRO A 571 5.84 -9.54 -22.39
C PRO A 571 6.03 -9.95 -23.86
N THR A 572 5.37 -11.03 -24.28
CA THR A 572 5.21 -11.34 -25.71
C THR A 572 4.41 -10.25 -26.40
N HIS A 573 4.53 -10.13 -27.72
CA HIS A 573 3.69 -9.23 -28.53
C HIS A 573 2.19 -9.44 -28.26
N ALA A 574 1.73 -10.69 -28.25
CA ALA A 574 0.33 -11.03 -27.94
C ALA A 574 -0.10 -10.55 -26.54
N PHE A 575 0.74 -10.76 -25.51
CA PHE A 575 0.44 -10.31 -24.14
C PHE A 575 0.35 -8.79 -24.03
N ALA A 576 1.27 -8.07 -24.68
CA ALA A 576 1.24 -6.61 -24.72
C ALA A 576 0.00 -6.09 -25.47
N GLN A 577 -0.31 -6.68 -26.63
CA GLN A 577 -1.49 -6.29 -27.41
C GLN A 577 -2.81 -6.62 -26.73
N PHE A 578 -2.90 -7.69 -25.93
CA PHE A 578 -4.12 -7.97 -25.17
C PHE A 578 -4.54 -6.77 -24.29
N TYR A 579 -3.61 -6.24 -23.50
CA TYR A 579 -3.87 -5.07 -22.65
C TYR A 579 -3.98 -3.75 -23.43
N LEU A 580 -3.17 -3.55 -24.47
CA LEU A 580 -3.27 -2.35 -25.32
C LEU A 580 -4.58 -2.31 -26.11
N TRP A 581 -5.05 -3.45 -26.62
CA TRP A 581 -6.35 -3.58 -27.32
C TRP A 581 -7.51 -3.34 -26.36
N LEU A 582 -7.48 -3.95 -25.16
CA LEU A 582 -8.47 -3.68 -24.10
C LEU A 582 -8.59 -2.19 -23.79
N LYS A 583 -7.45 -1.49 -23.69
CA LYS A 583 -7.39 -0.05 -23.40
C LYS A 583 -7.82 0.84 -24.58
N THR A 584 -7.39 0.54 -25.80
CA THR A 584 -7.43 1.49 -26.93
C THR A 584 -8.48 1.18 -27.99
N ARG A 585 -8.84 -0.10 -28.17
CA ARG A 585 -9.80 -0.55 -29.19
C ARG A 585 -11.14 -0.95 -28.57
N PHE A 586 -11.13 -1.84 -27.57
CA PHE A 586 -12.33 -2.16 -26.78
C PHE A 586 -12.70 -1.01 -25.82
N GLN A 587 -11.72 -0.28 -25.30
CA GLN A 587 -11.88 0.86 -24.40
C GLN A 587 -12.55 0.48 -23.06
N ALA A 588 -12.04 -0.55 -22.38
CA ALA A 588 -12.55 -1.00 -21.09
C ALA A 588 -12.55 0.13 -20.03
N ASP A 589 -13.72 0.36 -19.42
CA ASP A 589 -13.91 1.24 -18.26
C ASP A 589 -13.50 0.59 -16.96
N VAL A 590 -13.52 -0.73 -16.91
CA VAL A 590 -12.98 -1.53 -15.82
C VAL A 590 -12.54 -2.90 -16.34
N LEU A 591 -11.41 -3.39 -15.83
CA LEU A 591 -11.00 -4.77 -15.98
C LEU A 591 -11.40 -5.59 -14.75
N LEU A 592 -11.90 -6.79 -14.98
CA LEU A 592 -12.17 -7.79 -13.95
C LEU A 592 -11.31 -9.03 -14.21
N HIS A 593 -10.26 -9.19 -13.44
CA HIS A 593 -9.43 -10.40 -13.46
C HIS A 593 -10.10 -11.49 -12.60
N PHE A 594 -10.32 -12.67 -13.18
CA PHE A 594 -11.26 -13.67 -12.65
C PHE A 594 -10.54 -14.93 -12.13
N GLY A 595 -10.17 -14.91 -10.84
CA GLY A 595 -9.43 -15.98 -10.16
C GLY A 595 -8.04 -15.50 -9.72
N MET A 596 -7.23 -16.42 -9.17
CA MET A 596 -5.84 -16.13 -8.78
C MET A 596 -4.82 -16.58 -9.82
N HIS A 597 -3.56 -16.14 -9.65
CA HIS A 597 -2.42 -16.43 -10.53
C HIS A 597 -2.50 -15.79 -11.94
N GLY A 598 -3.08 -14.60 -12.07
CA GLY A 598 -3.02 -13.90 -13.35
C GLY A 598 -1.60 -13.41 -13.65
N ALA A 599 -1.22 -13.45 -14.92
CA ALA A 599 0.18 -13.24 -15.29
C ALA A 599 0.68 -11.81 -15.03
N LEU A 600 -0.23 -10.83 -15.11
CA LEU A 600 0.09 -9.41 -15.10
C LEU A 600 0.81 -8.94 -13.82
N GLU A 601 0.37 -9.38 -12.63
CA GLU A 601 1.03 -8.98 -11.39
C GLU A 601 2.44 -9.57 -11.24
N PHE A 602 2.77 -10.69 -11.89
CA PHE A 602 4.10 -11.31 -11.84
C PHE A 602 5.06 -10.78 -12.91
N MET A 603 4.58 -10.02 -13.89
CA MET A 603 5.41 -9.41 -14.95
C MET A 603 6.54 -8.54 -14.36
N PRO A 604 7.75 -8.50 -14.96
CA PRO A 604 8.92 -7.89 -14.34
C PRO A 604 8.76 -6.43 -13.95
N GLY A 605 9.33 -6.08 -12.79
CA GLY A 605 9.21 -4.75 -12.19
C GLY A 605 9.33 -4.77 -10.67
N LYS A 606 9.32 -3.57 -10.08
CA LYS A 606 9.47 -3.32 -8.63
C LYS A 606 8.42 -4.08 -7.81
N GLN A 607 8.80 -4.57 -6.63
CA GLN A 607 7.92 -5.32 -5.73
C GLN A 607 6.79 -4.45 -5.15
N ALA A 608 7.10 -3.21 -4.78
CA ALA A 608 6.14 -2.20 -4.33
C ALA A 608 6.53 -0.80 -4.84
N GLY A 609 5.54 0.08 -5.04
CA GLY A 609 5.74 1.40 -5.64
C GLY A 609 6.26 1.31 -7.09
N PRO A 610 5.49 0.75 -8.03
CA PRO A 610 5.92 0.59 -9.41
C PRO A 610 6.13 1.94 -10.11
N GLY A 611 7.16 1.99 -10.96
CA GLY A 611 7.50 3.13 -11.82
C GLY A 611 7.26 2.83 -13.30
N PRO A 612 7.50 3.78 -14.21
CA PRO A 612 7.16 3.66 -15.63
C PRO A 612 7.96 2.60 -16.41
N ALA A 613 9.02 2.04 -15.80
CA ALA A 613 9.77 0.90 -16.32
C ALA A 613 9.16 -0.47 -15.95
N CYS A 614 8.13 -0.51 -15.10
CA CYS A 614 7.52 -1.76 -14.63
C CYS A 614 6.42 -2.23 -15.59
N TRP A 615 6.50 -3.47 -16.08
CA TRP A 615 5.49 -4.04 -16.98
C TRP A 615 4.06 -4.08 -16.42
N PRO A 616 3.83 -4.40 -15.13
CA PRO A 616 2.49 -4.33 -14.53
C PRO A 616 1.84 -2.94 -14.68
N ASP A 617 2.61 -1.88 -14.41
CA ASP A 617 2.19 -0.48 -14.47
C ASP A 617 1.95 0.01 -15.91
N ARG A 618 2.86 -0.36 -16.82
CA ARG A 618 2.77 -0.10 -18.26
C ARG A 618 1.51 -0.69 -18.89
N LEU A 619 1.22 -1.95 -18.60
CA LEU A 619 0.16 -2.72 -19.26
C LEU A 619 -1.23 -2.41 -18.68
N ILE A 620 -1.38 -2.31 -17.36
CA ILE A 620 -2.66 -1.87 -16.77
C ILE A 620 -2.92 -0.38 -17.04
N GLY A 621 -1.85 0.43 -17.01
CA GLY A 621 -1.91 1.87 -17.14
C GLY A 621 -2.85 2.51 -16.11
N ASP A 622 -3.92 3.08 -16.64
CA ASP A 622 -4.97 3.84 -15.96
C ASP A 622 -6.32 3.13 -15.88
N MET A 623 -6.42 1.90 -16.40
CA MET A 623 -7.65 1.11 -16.34
C MET A 623 -7.93 0.69 -14.88
N PRO A 624 -9.12 1.00 -14.32
CA PRO A 624 -9.57 0.45 -13.05
C PRO A 624 -9.52 -1.08 -13.08
N ASN A 625 -8.94 -1.68 -12.05
CA ASN A 625 -8.69 -3.12 -11.99
C ASN A 625 -9.39 -3.73 -10.76
N VAL A 626 -10.33 -4.65 -10.99
CA VAL A 626 -10.99 -5.46 -9.97
C VAL A 626 -10.49 -6.89 -10.10
N TYR A 627 -10.28 -7.58 -8.97
CA TYR A 627 -9.71 -8.93 -8.94
C TYR A 627 -10.52 -9.83 -8.01
N LEU A 628 -10.92 -11.01 -8.47
CA LEU A 628 -11.48 -12.05 -7.60
C LEU A 628 -10.36 -12.93 -7.03
N TYR A 629 -10.17 -12.93 -5.71
CA TYR A 629 -9.15 -13.73 -5.04
C TYR A 629 -9.77 -14.64 -3.95
N PRO A 630 -9.28 -15.87 -3.73
CA PRO A 630 -9.76 -16.70 -2.64
C PRO A 630 -9.28 -16.15 -1.28
N SER A 631 -10.13 -16.20 -0.27
CA SER A 631 -9.88 -15.62 1.06
C SER A 631 -8.68 -16.21 1.81
N ASN A 632 -8.13 -17.34 1.35
CA ASN A 632 -6.97 -18.01 1.95
C ASN A 632 -5.62 -17.63 1.30
N ASN A 633 -5.59 -16.81 0.24
CA ASN A 633 -4.35 -16.35 -0.42
C ASN A 633 -4.15 -14.82 -0.34
N PRO A 634 -3.96 -14.26 0.87
CA PRO A 634 -3.76 -12.81 1.03
C PRO A 634 -2.40 -12.33 0.50
N SER A 635 -1.39 -13.21 0.42
CA SER A 635 -0.04 -12.90 -0.06
C SER A 635 -0.02 -12.45 -1.52
N GLU A 636 -0.65 -13.21 -2.41
CA GLU A 636 -0.70 -12.88 -3.84
C GLU A 636 -1.73 -11.78 -4.13
N ALA A 637 -2.86 -11.76 -3.41
CA ALA A 637 -3.81 -10.64 -3.46
C ALA A 637 -3.12 -9.30 -3.13
N SER A 638 -2.13 -9.30 -2.25
CA SER A 638 -1.30 -8.13 -1.94
C SER A 638 -0.33 -7.76 -3.08
N LEU A 639 0.19 -8.74 -3.85
CA LEU A 639 0.98 -8.44 -5.06
C LEU A 639 0.13 -7.76 -6.13
N ALA A 640 -1.08 -8.26 -6.39
CA ALA A 640 -2.03 -7.64 -7.31
C ALA A 640 -2.36 -6.20 -6.89
N LYS A 641 -2.70 -5.95 -5.60
CA LYS A 641 -2.89 -4.60 -5.06
C LYS A 641 -1.71 -3.66 -5.35
N ARG A 642 -0.50 -4.11 -5.04
CA ARG A 642 0.71 -3.27 -5.02
C ARG A 642 1.38 -3.08 -6.38
N ARG A 643 1.14 -3.98 -7.34
CA ARG A 643 1.77 -3.95 -8.68
C ARG A 643 0.79 -3.57 -9.80
N THR A 644 -0.51 -3.85 -9.66
CA THR A 644 -1.53 -3.57 -10.71
C THR A 644 -2.71 -2.72 -10.22
N GLY A 645 -2.60 -2.10 -9.04
CA GLY A 645 -3.62 -1.22 -8.47
C GLY A 645 -4.93 -1.91 -8.08
N ALA A 646 -4.92 -3.24 -7.98
CA ALA A 646 -6.13 -4.05 -7.95
C ALA A 646 -7.03 -3.84 -6.72
N VAL A 647 -8.35 -3.79 -6.94
CA VAL A 647 -9.38 -3.88 -5.92
C VAL A 647 -9.76 -5.35 -5.75
N THR A 648 -9.24 -5.99 -4.70
CA THR A 648 -9.45 -7.43 -4.47
C THR A 648 -10.78 -7.70 -3.77
N VAL A 649 -11.70 -8.37 -4.44
CA VAL A 649 -12.94 -8.89 -3.86
C VAL A 649 -12.73 -10.37 -3.51
N THR A 650 -12.91 -10.72 -2.24
CA THR A 650 -12.63 -12.09 -1.79
C THR A 650 -13.81 -13.03 -2.00
N HIS A 651 -13.54 -14.25 -2.46
CA HIS A 651 -14.49 -15.36 -2.41
C HIS A 651 -14.06 -16.45 -1.41
N LEU A 652 -15.02 -17.25 -0.94
CA LEU A 652 -14.73 -18.39 -0.07
C LEU A 652 -14.07 -19.52 -0.87
N THR A 653 -13.21 -20.31 -0.22
CA THR A 653 -12.77 -21.60 -0.77
C THR A 653 -13.91 -22.63 -0.73
N PRO A 654 -13.85 -23.72 -1.53
CA PRO A 654 -14.76 -24.84 -1.42
C PRO A 654 -14.88 -25.37 0.02
N PRO A 655 -16.06 -25.85 0.43
CA PRO A 655 -16.25 -26.42 1.76
C PRO A 655 -15.37 -27.65 1.94
N LEU A 656 -14.59 -27.66 3.03
CA LEU A 656 -13.69 -28.76 3.33
C LEU A 656 -14.47 -29.97 3.87
N ALA A 657 -14.25 -31.13 3.26
CA ALA A 657 -14.71 -32.43 3.77
C ALA A 657 -13.53 -33.24 4.29
N ALA A 658 -13.77 -34.12 5.27
CA ALA A 658 -12.78 -35.14 5.61
C ALA A 658 -12.65 -36.11 4.43
N SER A 659 -11.42 -36.42 4.01
CA SER A 659 -11.15 -37.32 2.87
C SER A 659 -11.72 -38.74 3.05
N GLY A 660 -12.03 -39.12 4.28
CA GLY A 660 -12.30 -40.50 4.67
C GLY A 660 -11.09 -41.40 4.43
N LEU A 661 -11.36 -42.70 4.40
CA LEU A 661 -10.48 -43.72 3.83
C LEU A 661 -11.30 -44.44 2.74
N TYR A 662 -10.64 -44.91 1.69
CA TYR A 662 -11.28 -45.53 0.53
C TYR A 662 -10.50 -46.76 0.07
N LYS A 663 -11.20 -47.73 -0.54
CA LYS A 663 -10.63 -48.99 -1.07
C LYS A 663 -9.76 -49.68 0.01
N GLY A 664 -8.58 -50.16 -0.34
CA GLY A 664 -7.65 -50.83 0.58
C GLY A 664 -7.32 -50.04 1.87
N LEU A 665 -7.41 -48.71 1.89
CA LEU A 665 -7.20 -47.94 3.13
C LEU A 665 -8.36 -48.13 4.13
N ALA A 666 -9.59 -48.34 3.63
CA ALA A 666 -10.73 -48.67 4.47
C ALA A 666 -10.63 -50.11 4.98
N GLU A 667 -10.30 -51.06 4.09
CA GLU A 667 -10.09 -52.47 4.43
C GLU A 667 -8.98 -52.65 5.48
N LEU A 668 -7.83 -51.98 5.29
CA LEU A 668 -6.72 -51.97 6.25
C LEU A 668 -7.15 -51.42 7.61
N LYS A 669 -7.97 -50.35 7.64
CA LYS A 669 -8.52 -49.80 8.89
C LYS A 669 -9.42 -50.83 9.58
N ASP A 670 -10.26 -51.54 8.84
CA ASP A 670 -11.21 -52.49 9.41
C ASP A 670 -10.50 -53.76 9.91
N SER A 671 -9.48 -54.25 9.20
CA SER A 671 -8.55 -55.29 9.69
C SER A 671 -7.83 -54.83 10.96
N LEU A 672 -7.24 -53.61 10.96
CA LEU A 672 -6.59 -53.02 12.14
C LEU A 672 -7.55 -52.85 13.32
N LYS A 673 -8.82 -52.51 13.07
CA LYS A 673 -9.86 -52.39 14.09
C LYS A 673 -10.15 -53.77 14.70
N ARG A 674 -10.45 -54.78 13.87
CA ARG A 674 -10.69 -56.15 14.31
C ARG A 674 -9.52 -56.69 15.14
N TRP A 675 -8.28 -56.49 14.68
CA TRP A 675 -7.07 -56.92 15.40
C TRP A 675 -6.88 -56.24 16.77
N ARG A 676 -7.33 -54.98 16.92
CA ARG A 676 -7.29 -54.25 18.20
C ARG A 676 -8.40 -54.69 19.16
N GLU A 677 -9.55 -55.10 18.64
CA GLU A 677 -10.72 -55.53 19.42
C GLU A 677 -10.62 -57.01 19.86
N MET A 678 -9.79 -57.82 19.20
CA MET A 678 -9.50 -59.20 19.60
C MET A 678 -8.66 -59.30 20.89
N ALA A 679 -8.87 -60.39 21.63
CA ALA A 679 -8.09 -60.75 22.81
C ALA A 679 -6.60 -61.01 22.48
N GLY A 680 -5.71 -60.87 23.46
CA GLY A 680 -4.26 -60.95 23.27
C GLY A 680 -3.76 -62.33 22.82
N ASP A 681 -4.49 -63.36 23.23
CA ASP A 681 -4.27 -64.79 23.07
C ASP A 681 -5.13 -65.44 21.96
N ALA A 682 -5.95 -64.65 21.25
CA ALA A 682 -6.78 -65.15 20.15
C ALA A 682 -5.89 -65.72 19.01
N PRO A 683 -6.12 -66.97 18.54
CA PRO A 683 -5.21 -67.65 17.63
C PRO A 683 -5.13 -66.98 16.24
N GLU A 684 -6.23 -66.39 15.76
CA GLU A 684 -6.30 -65.74 14.45
C GLU A 684 -5.58 -64.36 14.43
N ARG A 685 -5.02 -63.92 15.56
CA ARG A 685 -4.41 -62.61 15.72
C ARG A 685 -3.13 -62.44 14.90
N GLU A 686 -2.33 -63.49 14.72
CA GLU A 686 -1.11 -63.43 13.91
C GLU A 686 -1.38 -63.57 12.40
N GLU A 687 -2.40 -64.34 12.00
CA GLU A 687 -2.88 -64.37 10.61
C GLU A 687 -3.41 -62.99 10.18
N LEU A 688 -4.28 -62.39 11.01
CA LEU A 688 -4.79 -61.05 10.77
C LEU A 688 -3.68 -59.99 10.77
N ARG A 689 -2.60 -60.19 11.54
CA ARG A 689 -1.42 -59.32 11.52
C ARG A 689 -0.63 -59.45 10.22
N ALA A 690 -0.49 -60.65 9.66
CA ALA A 690 0.12 -60.86 8.35
C ALA A 690 -0.72 -60.17 7.26
N LEU A 691 -2.04 -60.38 7.26
CA LEU A 691 -2.96 -59.69 6.35
C LEU A 691 -2.88 -58.16 6.47
N ILE A 692 -2.80 -57.61 7.68
CA ILE A 692 -2.60 -56.17 7.90
C ILE A 692 -1.26 -55.68 7.31
N ALA A 693 -0.20 -56.49 7.41
CA ALA A 693 1.10 -56.13 6.84
C ALA A 693 1.06 -56.14 5.30
N GLU A 694 0.40 -57.13 4.69
CA GLU A 694 0.17 -57.19 3.25
C GLU A 694 -0.71 -56.04 2.76
N GLN A 695 -1.88 -55.81 3.38
CA GLN A 695 -2.76 -54.69 3.07
C GLN A 695 -2.05 -53.33 3.23
N ALA A 696 -1.19 -53.17 4.24
CA ALA A 696 -0.37 -51.97 4.41
C ALA A 696 0.66 -51.81 3.27
N VAL A 697 1.27 -52.90 2.78
CA VAL A 697 2.14 -52.85 1.59
C VAL A 697 1.33 -52.51 0.33
N THR A 698 0.11 -53.05 0.15
CA THR A 698 -0.76 -52.78 -1.00
C THR A 698 -1.17 -51.30 -1.11
N VAL A 699 -1.20 -50.56 0.01
CA VAL A 699 -1.55 -49.12 0.05
C VAL A 699 -0.34 -48.21 0.32
N ASP A 700 0.87 -48.66 -0.01
CA ASP A 700 2.14 -47.92 0.12
C ASP A 700 2.46 -47.46 1.57
N MET A 701 1.88 -48.11 2.57
CA MET A 701 2.15 -47.92 4.00
C MET A 701 3.11 -48.98 4.59
N GLY A 702 3.73 -49.79 3.73
CA GLY A 702 4.75 -50.77 4.11
C GLY A 702 5.99 -50.13 4.76
N GLY A 703 6.68 -50.88 5.63
CA GLY A 703 7.98 -50.49 6.20
C GLY A 703 7.96 -49.86 7.60
N ALA A 704 6.79 -49.53 8.16
CA ALA A 704 6.66 -49.09 9.55
C ALA A 704 6.01 -50.20 10.42
N ARG A 705 6.74 -50.73 11.41
CA ARG A 705 6.13 -51.62 12.43
C ARG A 705 5.01 -50.85 13.14
N PRO A 706 3.80 -51.44 13.32
CA PRO A 706 2.77 -50.84 14.16
C PRO A 706 3.33 -50.63 15.57
N ARG A 707 3.50 -49.36 15.99
CA ARG A 707 3.88 -49.08 17.37
C ARG A 707 2.73 -49.51 18.28
N HIS A 708 3.03 -50.29 19.31
CA HIS A 708 2.06 -50.65 20.34
C HIS A 708 1.43 -49.36 20.91
N THR A 709 0.10 -49.30 20.81
CA THR A 709 -0.85 -48.39 21.45
C THR A 709 -0.31 -47.11 22.11
N LEU A 710 -0.78 -45.96 21.61
CA LEU A 710 -0.73 -44.63 22.28
C LEU A 710 -1.62 -44.54 23.55
N ALA A 711 -1.78 -45.64 24.30
CA ALA A 711 -2.66 -45.75 25.46
C ALA A 711 -1.91 -45.66 26.81
N GLN A 712 -0.58 -45.57 26.81
CA GLN A 712 0.24 -45.57 28.05
C GLN A 712 0.96 -44.24 28.36
N THR A 713 0.81 -43.20 27.53
CA THR A 713 1.36 -41.86 27.82
C THR A 713 0.36 -40.90 28.50
N ALA A 714 -0.87 -41.35 28.76
CA ALA A 714 -1.91 -40.60 29.46
C ALA A 714 -2.13 -41.11 30.91
N GLY A 715 -1.03 -41.26 31.66
CA GLY A 715 -1.06 -41.67 33.06
C GLY A 715 0.15 -41.13 33.83
N ASN A 716 -0.10 -40.38 34.91
CA ASN A 716 0.89 -39.83 35.85
C ASN A 716 2.10 -39.07 35.26
N ARG A 717 1.90 -37.76 35.10
CA ARG A 717 2.77 -36.79 35.79
C ARG A 717 2.02 -35.50 36.11
N GLY A 718 1.49 -35.44 37.33
CA GLY A 718 0.81 -34.24 37.85
C GLY A 718 1.78 -33.09 38.10
N CYS A 719 1.23 -31.88 38.21
CA CYS A 719 1.98 -30.72 38.68
C CYS A 719 2.30 -30.84 40.18
N ALA A 720 3.58 -30.80 40.57
CA ALA A 720 4.14 -30.03 41.70
C ALA A 720 5.46 -30.65 42.23
N ASP A 721 6.56 -29.89 42.18
CA ASP A 721 7.20 -29.33 43.39
C ASP A 721 8.18 -28.19 42.98
N PRO A 722 8.02 -26.95 43.47
CA PRO A 722 8.92 -25.84 43.17
C PRO A 722 9.97 -25.61 44.27
N ARG A 723 11.00 -26.48 44.40
CA ARG A 723 12.06 -26.32 45.42
C ARG A 723 13.50 -26.64 44.97
N ARG A 724 14.19 -25.58 44.50
CA ARG A 724 15.67 -25.36 44.55
C ARG A 724 16.61 -26.32 43.77
N PRO A 725 17.89 -25.91 43.54
CA PRO A 725 18.38 -24.57 43.20
C PRO A 725 19.21 -24.56 41.90
N ALA A 726 19.60 -23.37 41.43
CA ALA A 726 20.46 -23.20 40.26
C ALA A 726 21.96 -23.09 40.63
N CYS A 727 22.80 -23.81 39.89
CA CYS A 727 24.23 -23.57 39.64
C CYS A 727 24.46 -23.95 38.17
N ALA A 728 25.19 -23.28 37.27
CA ALA A 728 26.23 -22.25 37.25
C ALA A 728 27.44 -22.79 36.46
N GLY A 729 27.92 -22.04 35.46
CA GLY A 729 29.07 -22.37 34.60
C GLY A 729 28.75 -23.27 33.40
N SER A 730 29.54 -23.28 32.32
CA SER A 730 30.56 -22.31 31.87
C SER A 730 30.94 -22.62 30.41
N SER A 731 31.52 -21.64 29.72
CA SER A 731 32.05 -21.77 28.35
C SER A 731 33.35 -22.58 28.28
N HIS A 732 33.52 -23.46 27.27
CA HIS A 732 34.82 -23.62 26.59
C HIS A 732 34.73 -24.35 25.24
N GLU A 733 35.73 -24.09 24.40
CA GLU A 733 35.98 -24.70 23.09
C GLU A 733 36.56 -26.13 23.21
N ARG A 734 36.46 -26.96 22.14
CA ARG A 734 37.64 -27.37 21.33
C ARG A 734 37.34 -28.39 20.21
N ARG A 735 37.85 -28.04 19.01
CA ARG A 735 38.52 -28.82 17.94
C ARG A 735 38.42 -30.37 17.90
N GLY A 736 38.28 -30.88 16.66
CA GLY A 736 38.81 -32.19 16.22
C GLY A 736 39.15 -32.17 14.73
N ALA A 737 40.34 -32.63 14.33
CA ALA A 737 40.84 -32.62 12.94
C ALA A 737 41.76 -33.83 12.64
N ARG A 738 42.02 -34.12 11.36
CA ARG A 738 43.09 -35.03 10.87
C ARG A 738 43.81 -34.32 9.70
N ARG A 739 45.08 -33.89 9.86
CA ARG A 739 46.34 -34.49 9.30
C ARG A 739 46.28 -34.76 7.78
N ILE A 740 47.24 -34.30 6.96
CA ILE A 740 48.69 -34.58 6.92
C ILE A 740 49.45 -33.28 6.48
N SER A 741 50.46 -32.74 7.20
CA SER A 741 51.94 -32.83 6.94
C SER A 741 52.34 -32.61 5.46
N ARG A 742 53.31 -31.79 5.00
CA ARG A 742 54.48 -31.10 5.56
C ARG A 742 55.05 -30.15 4.46
N ASP A 743 55.92 -29.15 4.66
CA ASP A 743 56.47 -28.50 5.87
C ASP A 743 56.92 -27.04 5.55
N HIS A 744 57.73 -26.46 6.44
CA HIS A 744 58.38 -25.13 6.53
C HIS A 744 59.03 -24.45 5.30
N GLY A 745 58.86 -23.11 5.21
CA GLY A 745 59.68 -22.18 4.42
C GLY A 745 59.34 -20.71 4.70
N ARG A 746 60.31 -19.92 5.18
CA ARG A 746 60.16 -18.47 5.51
C ARG A 746 60.09 -17.63 4.21
N GLN A 747 59.57 -16.40 4.14
CA GLN A 747 59.98 -15.21 4.90
C GLN A 747 58.93 -14.08 4.85
N ARG A 748 59.07 -13.08 5.74
CA ARG A 748 58.35 -11.78 5.73
C ARG A 748 58.86 -10.92 4.53
N CYS A 749 58.25 -9.81 4.09
CA CYS A 749 57.61 -8.71 4.83
C CYS A 749 56.83 -7.76 3.89
N ARG A 750 55.93 -6.93 4.48
CA ARG A 750 55.60 -5.49 4.23
C ARG A 750 56.02 -4.79 2.91
N ASN A 751 55.37 -3.73 2.44
CA ASN A 751 54.05 -3.08 2.62
C ASN A 751 54.03 -1.83 1.67
N THR A 752 52.88 -1.16 1.49
CA THR A 752 52.71 0.24 0.99
C THR A 752 53.22 0.61 -0.42
N GLY A 753 52.40 1.35 -1.17
CA GLY A 753 52.79 2.05 -2.40
C GLY A 753 51.58 2.60 -3.16
N ALA A 754 51.23 3.86 -2.95
CA ALA A 754 50.13 4.52 -3.67
C ALA A 754 50.60 5.07 -5.03
N GLY A 755 49.66 5.33 -5.94
CA GLY A 755 49.94 6.03 -7.20
C GLY A 755 48.81 5.89 -8.22
N GLY A 756 47.96 6.91 -8.34
CA GLY A 756 47.02 7.01 -9.46
C GLY A 756 47.63 7.82 -10.60
N CYS A 757 47.16 7.59 -11.83
CA CYS A 757 47.32 8.52 -12.94
C CYS A 757 46.18 8.35 -13.96
N HIS A 758 45.55 9.46 -14.36
CA HIS A 758 44.69 9.52 -15.54
C HIS A 758 45.55 9.50 -16.81
N VAL A 759 45.14 8.74 -17.83
CA VAL A 759 45.33 9.11 -19.25
C VAL A 759 44.07 8.75 -20.04
N THR A 760 43.76 9.59 -21.02
CA THR A 760 42.58 9.61 -21.89
C THR A 760 42.79 8.94 -23.26
N ALA A 761 41.66 8.65 -23.95
CA ALA A 761 41.56 8.52 -25.42
C ALA A 761 42.20 7.24 -26.04
N ARG A 762 41.86 6.79 -27.25
CA ARG A 762 40.73 7.08 -28.19
C ARG A 762 40.59 5.90 -29.19
N ASP A 763 39.54 5.90 -30.00
CA ASP A 763 39.25 4.87 -31.01
C ASP A 763 40.22 4.79 -32.20
N GLY A 764 40.18 3.64 -32.90
CA GLY A 764 40.75 3.40 -34.24
C GLY A 764 42.02 2.54 -34.24
N ASP A 765 42.26 1.61 -35.17
CA ASP A 765 41.43 1.07 -36.27
C ASP A 765 42.09 -0.27 -36.72
N CYS A 766 41.61 -0.87 -37.82
CA CYS A 766 42.21 -1.89 -38.69
C CYS A 766 41.52 -3.28 -38.73
N ARG A 767 40.84 -3.51 -39.86
CA ARG A 767 40.44 -4.83 -40.37
C ARG A 767 41.67 -5.62 -40.86
N ALA A 768 41.71 -6.95 -40.65
CA ALA A 768 42.32 -7.89 -41.59
C ALA A 768 41.99 -9.37 -41.29
N ALA A 769 42.06 -10.19 -42.34
CA ALA A 769 42.32 -11.64 -42.36
C ALA A 769 41.28 -12.65 -41.81
N ALA A 770 40.48 -13.16 -42.75
CA ALA A 770 40.46 -14.56 -43.19
C ALA A 770 40.36 -15.74 -42.17
N GLY A 771 39.36 -16.59 -42.41
CA GLY A 771 39.65 -17.93 -42.96
C GLY A 771 40.10 -19.04 -42.00
N ALA A 772 39.11 -19.81 -41.52
CA ALA A 772 39.14 -21.26 -41.28
C ALA A 772 40.28 -21.88 -40.44
N TRP A 773 39.91 -22.50 -39.30
CA TRP A 773 40.62 -23.67 -38.78
C TRP A 773 39.67 -24.87 -38.52
N ARG A 774 40.18 -26.05 -38.87
CA ARG A 774 39.53 -27.38 -38.75
C ARG A 774 39.61 -27.87 -37.30
N ALA A 775 38.54 -28.39 -36.71
CA ALA A 775 38.05 -29.77 -36.80
C ALA A 775 38.98 -30.84 -36.19
N LEU A 776 38.51 -31.51 -35.14
CA LEU A 776 38.84 -32.89 -34.80
C LEU A 776 37.54 -33.70 -34.68
N TYR A 777 37.57 -34.89 -35.27
CA TYR A 777 36.46 -35.84 -35.50
C TYR A 777 36.31 -36.83 -34.30
N PRO A 778 35.35 -37.79 -34.28
CA PRO A 778 34.45 -38.24 -35.36
C PRO A 778 32.96 -38.39 -35.03
N ALA A 779 32.17 -38.63 -36.09
CA ALA A 779 30.77 -39.03 -36.05
C ALA A 779 30.55 -40.35 -36.83
N ARG A 780 29.53 -41.13 -36.42
CA ARG A 780 28.66 -42.08 -37.18
C ARG A 780 28.01 -43.06 -36.16
N ALA A 781 26.83 -43.63 -36.37
CA ALA A 781 26.12 -43.89 -37.63
C ALA A 781 24.60 -43.66 -37.57
N ARG A 782 23.97 -43.62 -38.75
CA ARG A 782 22.52 -43.56 -38.97
C ARG A 782 21.88 -44.95 -38.77
N ARG A 783 20.65 -45.02 -38.27
CA ARG A 783 19.65 -46.05 -38.65
C ARG A 783 18.30 -45.40 -38.93
N ARG A 784 17.51 -46.06 -39.80
CA ARG A 784 16.16 -45.65 -40.25
C ARG A 784 15.10 -45.91 -39.15
N PRO A 785 13.91 -45.29 -39.23
CA PRO A 785 12.83 -45.54 -38.27
C PRO A 785 12.17 -46.90 -38.50
N ASP A 786 11.65 -47.48 -37.42
CA ASP A 786 10.73 -48.62 -37.40
C ASP A 786 9.43 -48.15 -36.72
N PRO A 787 8.24 -48.44 -37.27
CA PRO A 787 6.97 -48.01 -36.67
C PRO A 787 6.53 -48.97 -35.55
N PHE A 788 5.68 -48.47 -34.64
CA PHE A 788 5.17 -49.16 -33.44
C PHE A 788 6.17 -49.36 -32.29
N GLY A 789 6.20 -48.39 -31.38
CA GLY A 789 6.77 -48.55 -30.04
C GLY A 789 5.94 -47.78 -29.01
N ARG A 790 5.03 -48.45 -28.30
CA ARG A 790 4.36 -47.88 -27.11
C ARG A 790 5.40 -47.66 -26.01
N TYR A 791 5.47 -46.46 -25.44
CA TYR A 791 6.09 -46.21 -24.13
C TYR A 791 5.15 -45.38 -23.24
N PRO A 792 5.23 -45.52 -21.91
CA PRO A 792 4.14 -45.20 -21.00
C PRO A 792 4.16 -43.75 -20.50
N ALA A 793 3.01 -43.29 -20.00
CA ALA A 793 2.89 -42.01 -19.32
C ALA A 793 3.65 -42.03 -17.99
N HIS A 794 4.77 -41.31 -17.93
CA HIS A 794 5.41 -40.96 -16.66
C HIS A 794 4.68 -39.79 -16.01
N GLY A 795 3.93 -40.06 -14.94
CA GLY A 795 3.36 -39.01 -14.10
C GLY A 795 4.46 -38.23 -13.38
N ALA A 796 4.49 -36.91 -13.56
CA ALA A 796 5.40 -36.04 -12.83
C ALA A 796 5.02 -35.99 -11.34
N GLN A 797 5.84 -36.62 -10.50
CA GLN A 797 5.73 -36.48 -9.04
C GLN A 797 6.24 -35.10 -8.62
N TYR A 798 5.34 -34.23 -8.17
CA TYR A 798 5.72 -33.01 -7.47
C TYR A 798 6.17 -33.34 -6.03
N PRO A 799 7.24 -32.72 -5.51
CA PRO A 799 7.65 -32.92 -4.12
C PRO A 799 6.62 -32.30 -3.17
N CYS A 800 6.02 -33.11 -2.31
CA CYS A 800 5.19 -32.62 -1.20
C CYS A 800 6.00 -31.66 -0.31
N PHE A 801 5.47 -30.47 -0.05
CA PHE A 801 6.05 -29.52 0.90
C PHE A 801 6.19 -30.17 2.28
N ARG A 802 7.43 -30.43 2.71
CA ARG A 802 7.72 -30.70 4.12
C ARG A 802 7.48 -29.43 4.92
N SER A 803 6.45 -29.45 5.76
CA SER A 803 6.24 -28.41 6.77
C SER A 803 7.41 -28.38 7.75
N VAL A 804 8.15 -27.27 7.77
CA VAL A 804 9.13 -26.99 8.82
C VAL A 804 8.40 -26.34 9.99
N PRO A 805 8.38 -26.95 11.20
CA PRO A 805 7.72 -26.35 12.35
C PRO A 805 8.60 -25.24 12.96
N HIS A 806 8.43 -24.00 12.50
CA HIS A 806 8.97 -22.82 13.18
C HIS A 806 8.08 -22.39 14.35
N ALA A 807 8.33 -22.98 15.51
CA ALA A 807 7.68 -22.62 16.77
C ALA A 807 8.28 -21.33 17.37
N HIS A 808 7.92 -20.17 16.83
CA HIS A 808 8.17 -18.89 17.50
C HIS A 808 7.18 -18.71 18.67
N ARG A 809 7.69 -18.88 19.90
CA ARG A 809 6.94 -18.58 21.14
C ARG A 809 6.73 -17.07 21.30
N ILE A 810 5.60 -16.56 20.82
CA ILE A 810 5.10 -15.24 21.20
C ILE A 810 4.59 -15.32 22.65
N ARG A 811 5.17 -14.52 23.55
CA ARG A 811 4.66 -14.36 24.93
C ARG A 811 3.47 -13.41 24.93
N LEU A 812 2.28 -13.94 25.15
CA LEU A 812 1.10 -13.13 25.50
C LEU A 812 1.24 -12.59 26.94
N PRO A 813 0.90 -11.32 27.22
CA PRO A 813 0.90 -10.78 28.57
C PRO A 813 -0.22 -11.39 29.42
N ARG A 814 0.12 -11.92 30.59
CA ARG A 814 -0.86 -12.42 31.58
C ARG A 814 -1.62 -11.25 32.20
N TRP A 815 -2.94 -11.25 32.05
CA TRP A 815 -3.82 -10.48 32.93
C TRP A 815 -3.71 -10.99 34.37
N ARG A 816 -3.42 -10.08 35.32
CA ARG A 816 -3.49 -10.38 36.76
C ARG A 816 -4.90 -10.15 37.25
N ALA A 817 -5.58 -11.22 37.67
CA ALA A 817 -6.71 -11.07 38.58
C ALA A 817 -6.15 -10.76 39.99
N SER A 818 -6.59 -9.64 40.57
CA SER A 818 -6.30 -9.28 41.95
C SER A 818 -7.26 -10.01 42.90
N GLY A 819 -6.77 -11.05 43.58
CA GLY A 819 -7.51 -11.67 44.69
C GLY A 819 -7.19 -11.00 46.03
N GLY A 820 -8.23 -10.60 46.76
CA GLY A 820 -8.16 -10.29 48.18
C GLY A 820 -8.94 -11.34 48.97
N THR A 821 -8.32 -11.90 50.01
CA THR A 821 -8.92 -12.72 51.08
C THR A 821 -9.74 -11.82 52.04
N PRO A 822 -10.56 -12.35 53.01
CA PRO A 822 -10.41 -13.64 53.70
C PRO A 822 -11.68 -14.45 54.10
N ALA A 823 -11.41 -15.66 54.61
CA ALA A 823 -12.10 -16.41 55.69
C ALA A 823 -13.54 -16.95 55.55
N GLY A 824 -13.80 -18.12 56.16
CA GLY A 824 -15.14 -18.58 56.60
C GLY A 824 -15.62 -19.94 56.07
N ASN A 825 -15.34 -21.02 56.79
CA ASN A 825 -15.98 -22.36 56.66
C ASN A 825 -17.07 -22.49 57.78
N PRO A 826 -17.90 -23.56 57.92
CA PRO A 826 -18.35 -24.64 57.02
C PRO A 826 -19.89 -24.78 56.92
N GLN A 827 -20.39 -25.63 56.01
CA GLN A 827 -21.21 -26.83 56.35
C GLN A 827 -21.55 -27.71 55.12
N LYS A 828 -21.91 -28.97 55.40
CA LYS A 828 -22.12 -30.17 54.54
C LYS A 828 -23.55 -30.70 54.82
N PRO A 829 -24.08 -31.78 54.16
CA PRO A 829 -23.67 -32.51 52.94
C PRO A 829 -24.86 -32.86 51.98
N ALA A 830 -24.61 -33.82 51.08
CA ALA A 830 -25.55 -34.77 50.43
C ALA A 830 -26.21 -34.40 49.08
N ALA A 831 -26.65 -35.36 48.25
CA ALA A 831 -26.02 -36.60 47.71
C ALA A 831 -26.92 -37.23 46.62
N PHE A 832 -26.32 -38.03 45.71
CA PHE A 832 -26.95 -38.98 44.76
C PHE A 832 -27.85 -38.48 43.60
N GLY A 833 -27.72 -39.17 42.46
CA GLY A 833 -28.80 -39.38 41.47
C GLY A 833 -28.73 -38.58 40.17
N GLY A 834 -28.31 -39.22 39.06
CA GLY A 834 -28.77 -38.86 37.71
C GLY A 834 -29.80 -39.88 37.20
N PRO A 835 -30.18 -39.91 35.90
CA PRO A 835 -29.83 -38.99 34.80
C PRO A 835 -31.03 -38.58 33.89
N ARG A 836 -30.73 -37.77 32.86
CA ARG A 836 -31.47 -37.51 31.58
C ARG A 836 -32.60 -36.46 31.51
N ALA A 837 -32.61 -35.84 30.31
CA ALA A 837 -33.73 -35.25 29.55
C ALA A 837 -34.32 -33.86 29.95
N LEU A 838 -33.85 -32.84 29.21
CA LEU A 838 -34.63 -31.79 28.53
C LEU A 838 -36.04 -31.45 29.08
N GLY A 839 -36.14 -30.32 29.79
CA GLY A 839 -37.39 -29.63 30.12
C GLY A 839 -37.21 -28.10 30.05
N VAL A 840 -38.15 -27.42 29.39
CA VAL A 840 -38.12 -25.96 29.10
C VAL A 840 -38.73 -25.14 30.24
N ARG A 841 -38.33 -23.85 30.33
CA ARG A 841 -38.88 -22.66 31.06
C ARG A 841 -37.84 -22.08 32.04
N GLN A 842 -37.80 -20.78 32.34
CA GLN A 842 -38.47 -19.58 31.83
C GLN A 842 -37.59 -18.38 32.26
N TYR A 843 -37.57 -17.27 31.51
CA TYR A 843 -37.26 -15.96 32.11
C TYR A 843 -38.37 -14.97 31.79
N GLN A 844 -38.92 -14.39 32.85
CA GLN A 844 -40.02 -13.43 32.80
C GLN A 844 -39.48 -12.02 32.54
N ILE A 845 -40.11 -11.27 31.62
CA ILE A 845 -40.12 -9.81 31.69
C ILE A 845 -41.57 -9.33 31.53
N ARG A 846 -41.94 -8.34 32.33
CA ARG A 846 -43.33 -7.87 32.56
C ARG A 846 -43.95 -7.22 31.31
N ARG A 847 -45.27 -7.41 31.13
CA ARG A 847 -46.12 -6.63 30.21
C ARG A 847 -46.92 -5.54 30.93
N ARG A 848 -47.15 -4.45 30.19
CA ARG A 848 -48.36 -3.61 30.12
C ARG A 848 -48.54 -3.23 28.63
N ALA A 849 -49.71 -2.87 28.11
CA ALA A 849 -51.10 -3.24 28.43
C ALA A 849 -51.96 -2.85 27.21
N HIS A 850 -53.10 -3.52 26.99
CA HIS A 850 -54.07 -3.28 25.89
C HIS A 850 -53.53 -3.59 24.45
N GLY A 851 -54.31 -4.20 23.55
CA GLY A 851 -55.59 -4.91 23.71
C GLY A 851 -56.30 -5.15 22.35
N ALA A 852 -56.78 -6.39 22.11
CA ALA A 852 -57.71 -6.82 21.03
C ALA A 852 -57.28 -6.59 19.55
N SER A 853 -57.66 -7.41 18.55
CA SER A 853 -58.34 -8.72 18.50
C SER A 853 -58.16 -9.41 17.13
N SER A 854 -58.34 -10.74 17.10
CA SER A 854 -58.83 -11.59 15.99
C SER A 854 -58.19 -11.55 14.58
N GLY A 855 -57.78 -12.74 14.08
CA GLY A 855 -57.57 -13.01 12.65
C GLY A 855 -56.62 -14.18 12.35
N THR A 856 -57.17 -15.34 11.99
CA THR A 856 -56.47 -16.48 11.34
C THR A 856 -56.02 -16.09 9.91
N ASP A 857 -55.11 -16.75 9.18
CA ASP A 857 -54.64 -18.15 9.25
C ASP A 857 -53.24 -18.35 8.58
N GLY A 858 -52.66 -19.54 8.75
CA GLY A 858 -51.58 -20.21 7.96
C GLY A 858 -50.48 -19.45 7.19
N GLY A 859 -49.20 -19.78 7.43
CA GLY A 859 -48.10 -19.39 6.51
C GLY A 859 -46.66 -19.66 6.98
N GLN A 860 -46.04 -20.68 6.39
CA GLN A 860 -44.65 -21.17 6.52
C GLN A 860 -43.53 -20.14 6.86
N THR A 861 -42.62 -20.57 7.75
CA THR A 861 -41.46 -19.80 8.21
C THR A 861 -40.35 -19.71 7.15
N ALA A 862 -40.24 -18.58 6.45
CA ALA A 862 -39.07 -18.26 5.62
C ALA A 862 -38.03 -17.45 6.42
N VAL A 863 -36.76 -17.85 6.35
CA VAL A 863 -35.64 -17.14 7.01
C VAL A 863 -35.33 -15.86 6.22
N ARG A 864 -35.71 -14.70 6.78
CA ARG A 864 -35.55 -13.40 6.12
C ARG A 864 -34.21 -12.77 6.47
N LEU A 865 -33.25 -12.84 5.54
CA LEU A 865 -32.01 -12.06 5.60
C LEU A 865 -32.34 -10.55 5.53
N LEU A 866 -31.71 -9.76 6.41
CA LEU A 866 -31.91 -8.32 6.48
C LEU A 866 -31.07 -7.62 5.39
N TRP A 867 -31.76 -6.93 4.47
CA TRP A 867 -31.16 -6.02 3.50
C TRP A 867 -31.77 -4.61 3.71
N PRO A 868 -30.98 -3.52 3.66
CA PRO A 868 -31.49 -2.16 3.88
C PRO A 868 -32.43 -1.69 2.75
N PRO A 869 -33.39 -0.78 3.02
CA PRO A 869 -34.48 -0.50 2.09
C PRO A 869 -34.04 0.26 0.83
N LEU A 870 -34.57 -0.18 -0.31
CA LEU A 870 -34.49 0.51 -1.60
C LEU A 870 -35.11 1.92 -1.50
N ARG A 871 -34.32 2.96 -1.80
CA ARG A 871 -34.87 4.31 -2.04
C ARG A 871 -35.51 4.36 -3.43
N ARG A 872 -36.84 4.49 -3.48
CA ARG A 872 -37.55 4.88 -4.71
C ARG A 872 -37.34 6.36 -4.97
N GLY A 873 -37.00 6.74 -6.20
CA GLY A 873 -37.05 8.13 -6.67
C GLY A 873 -38.50 8.64 -6.78
N PRO A 874 -38.72 9.97 -6.80
CA PRO A 874 -40.06 10.54 -6.83
C PRO A 874 -40.67 10.46 -8.24
N HIS A 875 -41.90 9.95 -8.34
CA HIS A 875 -42.76 10.17 -9.51
C HIS A 875 -43.51 11.51 -9.38
N PRO A 876 -43.77 12.23 -10.48
CA PRO A 876 -44.48 13.50 -10.45
C PRO A 876 -46.00 13.31 -10.31
N ALA A 877 -46.64 14.18 -9.53
CA ALA A 877 -48.11 14.22 -9.43
C ALA A 877 -48.72 14.96 -10.63
N ARG A 878 -49.82 14.43 -11.17
CA ARG A 878 -50.72 15.14 -12.10
C ARG A 878 -51.96 15.62 -11.34
N GLY A 879 -52.49 16.78 -11.70
CA GLY A 879 -53.91 17.08 -11.50
C GLY A 879 -54.27 18.53 -11.14
N ALA A 880 -54.53 19.37 -12.15
CA ALA A 880 -55.55 20.42 -12.13
C ALA A 880 -55.83 20.91 -13.56
N GLY A 881 -57.11 21.09 -13.89
CA GLY A 881 -57.61 21.52 -15.21
C GLY A 881 -57.89 23.04 -15.32
N PRO A 882 -58.56 23.48 -16.40
CA PRO A 882 -58.31 24.78 -17.06
C PRO A 882 -59.34 25.88 -16.72
N PRO A 883 -59.10 27.13 -17.17
CA PRO A 883 -59.74 27.64 -18.41
C PRO A 883 -58.79 28.58 -19.22
N ALA A 884 -59.04 29.13 -20.40
CA ALA A 884 -59.86 28.88 -21.60
C ALA A 884 -59.65 30.10 -22.55
N HIS A 885 -59.81 29.91 -23.87
CA HIS A 885 -60.13 30.90 -24.92
C HIS A 885 -59.08 31.75 -25.69
N ARG A 886 -59.10 31.51 -27.02
CA ARG A 886 -58.91 32.44 -28.19
C ARG A 886 -57.47 32.93 -28.47
N ARG A 887 -57.02 33.06 -29.73
CA ARG A 887 -57.59 32.79 -31.08
C ARG A 887 -56.42 32.74 -32.11
N ASP A 888 -56.63 32.05 -33.24
CA ASP A 888 -56.22 32.36 -34.64
C ASP A 888 -54.73 32.78 -34.92
N ASP A 889 -54.00 32.37 -35.97
CA ASP A 889 -54.34 31.62 -37.19
C ASP A 889 -53.08 30.99 -37.86
N ASP A 890 -53.34 30.08 -38.82
CA ASP A 890 -52.59 29.80 -40.07
C ASP A 890 -51.33 28.89 -40.25
N ALA A 891 -51.34 28.30 -41.47
CA ALA A 891 -50.26 27.76 -42.31
C ALA A 891 -49.63 26.34 -42.06
N LEU A 892 -49.99 25.45 -42.98
CA LEU A 892 -49.68 24.02 -43.11
C LEU A 892 -48.39 23.66 -43.91
N ARG A 893 -47.76 22.53 -43.54
CA ARG A 893 -47.16 21.43 -44.39
C ARG A 893 -45.67 21.40 -44.86
N HIS A 894 -45.02 20.31 -44.40
CA HIS A 894 -44.20 19.29 -45.10
C HIS A 894 -42.68 19.44 -45.46
N PHE A 895 -41.96 18.36 -45.07
CA PHE A 895 -40.63 17.80 -45.44
C PHE A 895 -40.52 17.30 -46.92
N PRO A 896 -39.41 16.66 -47.44
CA PRO A 896 -38.08 16.28 -46.88
C PRO A 896 -36.80 16.49 -47.78
N ARG A 897 -35.60 16.13 -47.24
CA ARG A 897 -34.31 15.58 -47.83
C ARG A 897 -33.95 15.74 -49.33
N PRO A 898 -32.64 15.93 -49.69
CA PRO A 898 -31.70 14.83 -50.04
C PRO A 898 -30.19 15.15 -49.78
N ALA A 899 -29.21 14.69 -50.60
CA ALA A 899 -28.41 13.46 -50.44
C ALA A 899 -27.03 13.53 -51.21
N SER A 900 -26.06 12.70 -50.81
CA SER A 900 -24.80 12.21 -51.47
C SER A 900 -24.19 12.81 -52.77
N LEU A 901 -22.84 12.93 -52.82
CA LEU A 901 -21.85 12.49 -53.86
C LEU A 901 -20.47 13.14 -53.55
N ALA A 902 -19.35 12.42 -53.32
CA ALA A 902 -18.40 11.76 -54.26
C ALA A 902 -17.43 12.71 -55.02
N GLY A 903 -16.11 12.47 -54.93
CA GLY A 903 -15.08 13.17 -55.74
C GLY A 903 -13.64 13.14 -55.17
N THR A 904 -12.72 12.49 -55.88
CA THR A 904 -11.25 12.46 -55.64
C THR A 904 -10.52 13.67 -56.24
N ASP A 905 -9.35 14.09 -55.72
CA ASP A 905 -8.05 13.83 -56.40
C ASP A 905 -6.78 14.32 -55.62
N VAL A 906 -5.61 14.00 -56.19
CA VAL A 906 -4.24 14.06 -55.65
C VAL A 906 -3.56 15.44 -55.75
N GLY A 907 -2.67 15.78 -54.80
CA GLY A 907 -1.74 16.91 -54.90
C GLY A 907 -0.49 16.80 -54.00
N ARG A 908 0.67 16.49 -54.59
CA ARG A 908 2.00 16.48 -53.92
C ARG A 908 2.63 17.88 -53.92
N GLY A 909 3.52 18.16 -52.94
CA GLY A 909 4.79 18.84 -53.23
C GLY A 909 5.33 19.89 -52.23
N GLY A 910 6.62 19.77 -51.89
CA GLY A 910 7.53 20.85 -51.46
C GLY A 910 7.29 21.46 -50.06
N ALA A 911 8.05 21.16 -49.00
CA ALA A 911 9.49 21.38 -48.79
C ALA A 911 9.92 22.86 -48.79
N GLY A 912 10.43 23.36 -47.65
CA GLY A 912 11.00 24.71 -47.53
C GLY A 912 11.18 25.16 -46.08
N GLY A 913 12.28 24.76 -45.43
CA GLY A 913 12.57 25.05 -44.02
C GLY A 913 12.89 26.52 -43.71
N GLY A 914 13.20 26.81 -42.43
CA GLY A 914 13.71 28.13 -42.05
C GLY A 914 13.52 28.48 -40.59
N ARG A 915 14.56 28.27 -39.79
CA ARG A 915 14.63 28.60 -38.35
C ARG A 915 14.35 30.09 -38.05
N GLY A 916 13.69 30.32 -36.92
CA GLY A 916 14.20 31.24 -35.90
C GLY A 916 13.59 32.64 -35.81
N ARG A 917 12.68 32.81 -34.84
CA ARG A 917 13.03 33.44 -33.55
C ARG A 917 12.14 32.88 -32.45
#